data_AF-A0A2J7ZXX2-F1
#
_entry.id   AF-A0A2J7ZXX2-F1
#
_cell.length_a   1.000
_cell.length_b   1.000
_cell.length_c   1.000
_cell.angle_alpha   90.00
_cell.angle_beta   90.00
_cell.angle_gamma   90.00
#
_symmetry.space_group_name_H-M   'P 1'
#
loop_
_entity.id
_entity.type
_entity.pdbx_description
1 polymer ?
#
loop_
_entity_poly.entity_id
_entity_poly.type
_entity_poly.pdbx_seq_one_letter_code
_entity_poly.pdbx_strand_id
1 'polypeptide(L)'
;MAPLQDAEAGSNDQYPRTSPVTTAAVSAAGVDATSPMMGHESIDVPRLYRRLDAYAAAYGIPESAARQMQELLHSPLAMRLVSMPQARLYDILVTDAYKPRMHVMYDRFMTGVRADFALVPRRLPSPAADPATLPTRRPELWAAFESAAVALQGLVPYGPCEVEALRTQFGLEMPRSLLERAHREGVAPVSWQPVGQPQQHAASQGAAASRSDGGGCVAVASGALVSASLVETSLMQRFQQLAVAAQVAELREAFEVAAPPSPASPAPPGPLPLDRTERLASSLARLALTVEAINALRHGCKVALFAGRRSSDLLYLLLQNLYGASQLHGYGGTSSLFVAAVVGREWGGMGLPERERWGGAGRLVGTHAHEQTSAVQQLLSAYDVEAGRRCGLPHPVAVTPLLAHLLFLAANGGGGPGGAGATALPDTFTTPAFLAVARAAAVPRAFRADVEGATGWAVPEHARVFDLFRMWRLDSGPYEPLAELIVAAWEERCAELRAEGRPELPRPQLMHSNLDSVDHIARMCRLDARIRPTVLAFGTLADGFLPFLRPEQRGEAGRPLEPQGAGPPPPPAPLLHGAGPSPAPGPAGPQQHAGADDARPTLGLASVVMKLVQARAPRPLPPLAAGGPPPPPPPACAIKLGDGNSGKAQTDPRLEPGAAAEVLAEAVAMARGSAVAAALDAVAISAVLAEAYEAVTRRGVLMAETDLPIRSAGQCG
;
A
#
# COMPACT_ATOMS: atom_id res chain seq x y z
N MET A 1 10.55 33.62 -37.07
CA MET A 1 10.22 34.07 -38.44
C MET A 1 9.69 32.86 -39.20
N ALA A 2 8.41 32.89 -39.54
CA ALA A 2 7.73 31.92 -40.40
C ALA A 2 7.88 32.35 -41.88
N PRO A 3 7.31 31.66 -42.88
CA PRO A 3 6.75 30.29 -42.91
C PRO A 3 7.20 29.46 -44.13
N LEU A 4 6.88 28.16 -44.12
CA LEU A 4 6.69 27.36 -45.33
C LEU A 4 5.25 26.82 -45.33
N GLN A 5 4.57 27.04 -46.45
CA GLN A 5 3.17 26.71 -46.74
C GLN A 5 3.01 25.27 -47.24
N ASP A 6 1.92 24.66 -46.77
CA ASP A 6 0.94 23.80 -47.44
C ASP A 6 1.35 22.83 -48.57
N ALA A 7 1.09 21.55 -48.32
CA ALA A 7 0.61 20.62 -49.34
C ALA A 7 -0.45 19.67 -48.76
N GLU A 8 -1.49 19.48 -49.57
CA GLU A 8 -2.84 18.99 -49.32
C GLU A 8 -3.02 17.53 -48.85
N ALA A 9 -4.05 17.39 -48.00
CA ALA A 9 -5.10 16.37 -47.96
C ALA A 9 -5.01 15.16 -48.93
N GLY A 10 -4.78 13.98 -48.34
CA GLY A 10 -5.13 12.68 -48.92
C GLY A 10 -6.08 11.94 -47.98
N SER A 11 -7.37 11.92 -48.34
CA SER A 11 -8.41 11.13 -47.67
C SER A 11 -8.17 9.64 -47.92
N ASN A 12 -8.20 8.80 -46.89
CA ASN A 12 -8.50 7.39 -47.05
C ASN A 12 -9.23 6.87 -45.81
N ASP A 13 -10.53 7.12 -45.82
CA ASP A 13 -11.53 6.39 -45.06
C ASP A 13 -11.54 4.93 -45.53
N GLN A 14 -11.06 3.99 -44.71
CA GLN A 14 -11.35 2.57 -44.85
C GLN A 14 -11.05 1.83 -43.53
N TYR A 15 -11.83 2.12 -42.49
CA TYR A 15 -12.00 1.19 -41.37
C TYR A 15 -13.10 0.19 -41.73
N PRO A 16 -12.86 -1.14 -41.67
CA PRO A 16 -13.92 -2.12 -41.87
C PRO A 16 -14.90 -2.05 -40.69
N ARG A 17 -16.17 -1.80 -41.01
CA ARG A 17 -17.30 -1.99 -40.09
C ARG A 17 -17.35 -3.46 -39.69
N THR A 18 -16.90 -3.78 -38.48
CA THR A 18 -17.18 -5.08 -37.87
C THR A 18 -18.64 -5.10 -37.43
N SER A 19 -19.33 -6.14 -37.90
CA SER A 19 -20.73 -6.43 -37.56
C SER A 19 -20.89 -6.70 -36.05
N PRO A 20 -22.07 -6.43 -35.47
CA PRO A 20 -22.30 -6.68 -34.05
C PRO A 20 -22.22 -8.18 -33.78
N VAL A 21 -21.26 -8.60 -32.97
CA VAL A 21 -21.26 -9.93 -32.36
C VAL A 21 -22.43 -9.95 -31.38
N THR A 22 -23.47 -10.66 -31.77
CA THR A 22 -24.59 -11.07 -30.92
C THR A 22 -24.03 -11.74 -29.67
N THR A 23 -24.04 -11.02 -28.54
CA THR A 23 -23.88 -11.60 -27.21
C THR A 23 -25.09 -12.50 -26.98
N ALA A 24 -24.86 -13.81 -27.04
CA ALA A 24 -25.82 -14.78 -26.56
C ALA A 24 -26.10 -14.47 -25.09
N ALA A 25 -27.35 -14.07 -24.82
CA ALA A 25 -27.86 -13.87 -23.48
C ALA A 25 -27.76 -15.21 -22.71
N VAL A 26 -26.77 -15.32 -21.83
CA VAL A 26 -26.81 -16.30 -20.77
C VAL A 26 -27.88 -15.80 -19.79
N SER A 27 -29.04 -16.44 -19.86
CA SER A 27 -30.17 -16.28 -18.95
C SER A 27 -29.67 -16.21 -17.50
N ALA A 28 -29.75 -15.02 -16.93
CA ALA A 28 -29.65 -14.76 -15.50
C ALA A 28 -30.85 -15.41 -14.79
N ALA A 29 -30.76 -16.71 -14.56
CA ALA A 29 -31.69 -17.43 -13.70
C ALA A 29 -31.31 -17.20 -12.24
N GLY A 30 -32.00 -16.25 -11.61
CA GLY A 30 -32.39 -16.29 -10.20
C GLY A 30 -31.29 -16.53 -9.16
N VAL A 31 -30.49 -15.51 -8.87
CA VAL A 31 -29.96 -15.32 -7.52
C VAL A 31 -30.30 -13.88 -7.15
N ASP A 32 -31.31 -13.72 -6.31
CA ASP A 32 -31.71 -12.44 -5.73
C ASP A 32 -30.56 -11.97 -4.81
N ALA A 33 -29.67 -11.15 -5.37
CA ALA A 33 -28.43 -10.71 -4.75
C ALA A 33 -28.67 -9.50 -3.81
N THR A 34 -29.58 -9.64 -2.85
CA THR A 34 -29.71 -8.70 -1.73
C THR A 34 -29.10 -9.34 -0.47
N SER A 35 -27.77 -9.41 -0.44
CA SER A 35 -27.02 -9.94 0.72
C SER A 35 -26.60 -8.81 1.67
N PRO A 36 -26.77 -8.95 2.99
CA PRO A 36 -26.81 -7.85 3.95
C PRO A 36 -25.43 -7.49 4.53
N MET A 37 -24.45 -7.10 3.71
CA MET A 37 -23.29 -6.36 4.25
C MET A 37 -23.59 -4.87 4.14
N MET A 38 -24.12 -4.28 5.22
CA MET A 38 -24.56 -2.88 5.27
C MET A 38 -25.49 -2.54 4.09
N GLY A 39 -26.74 -3.01 4.16
CA GLY A 39 -27.73 -2.81 3.10
C GLY A 39 -27.68 -1.37 2.61
N HIS A 40 -27.27 -1.20 1.35
CA HIS A 40 -27.09 0.07 0.63
C HIS A 40 -27.42 1.31 1.46
N GLU A 41 -26.60 1.63 2.48
CA GLU A 41 -26.88 2.77 3.34
C GLU A 41 -26.58 4.00 2.47
N SER A 42 -27.63 4.52 1.85
CA SER A 42 -27.60 5.74 1.09
C SER A 42 -27.16 6.85 2.02
N ILE A 43 -26.25 7.71 1.55
CA ILE A 43 -25.90 8.91 2.28
C ILE A 43 -27.12 9.83 2.26
N ASP A 44 -27.61 10.20 3.44
CA ASP A 44 -28.59 11.28 3.59
C ASP A 44 -27.83 12.59 3.41
N VAL A 45 -27.86 13.13 2.18
CA VAL A 45 -27.07 14.31 1.80
C VAL A 45 -27.43 15.55 2.63
N PRO A 46 -28.72 15.94 2.78
CA PRO A 46 -29.08 17.04 3.67
C PRO A 46 -28.58 16.86 5.11
N ARG A 47 -28.60 15.63 5.63
CA ARG A 47 -28.09 15.35 6.97
C ARG A 47 -26.57 15.38 7.04
N LEU A 48 -25.86 14.88 6.02
CA LEU A 48 -24.40 14.95 5.93
C LEU A 48 -23.91 16.39 6.15
N TYR A 49 -24.50 17.36 5.47
CA TYR A 49 -24.16 18.77 5.61
C TYR A 49 -24.37 19.30 7.02
N ARG A 50 -25.57 19.08 7.60
CA ARG A 50 -25.86 19.52 8.99
C ARG A 50 -24.91 18.90 10.00
N ARG A 51 -24.56 17.63 9.82
CA ARG A 51 -23.70 16.91 10.76
C ARG A 51 -22.24 17.30 10.60
N LEU A 52 -21.80 17.62 9.39
CA LEU A 52 -20.48 18.18 9.16
C LEU A 52 -20.29 19.48 9.96
N ASP A 53 -21.27 20.39 9.93
CA ASP A 53 -21.21 21.64 10.70
C ASP A 53 -21.19 21.38 12.21
N ALA A 54 -22.01 20.45 12.70
CA ALA A 54 -22.01 20.06 14.11
C ALA A 54 -20.66 19.48 14.55
N TYR A 55 -20.05 18.59 13.75
CA TYR A 55 -18.72 18.05 14.03
C TYR A 55 -17.62 19.11 13.91
N ALA A 56 -17.75 20.05 12.96
CA ALA A 56 -16.80 21.15 12.82
C ALA A 56 -16.79 22.04 14.07
N ALA A 57 -17.96 22.38 14.59
CA ALA A 57 -18.09 23.12 15.85
C ALA A 57 -17.53 22.30 17.03
N ALA A 58 -17.89 21.02 17.14
CA ALA A 58 -17.47 20.17 18.25
C ALA A 58 -15.96 19.90 18.29
N TYR A 59 -15.30 19.82 17.14
CA TYR A 59 -13.85 19.63 17.06
C TYR A 59 -13.06 20.95 17.05
N GLY A 60 -13.74 22.10 17.14
CA GLY A 60 -13.09 23.41 17.10
C GLY A 60 -12.36 23.66 15.78
N ILE A 61 -12.91 23.20 14.66
CA ILE A 61 -12.31 23.39 13.34
C ILE A 61 -12.31 24.89 13.00
N PRO A 62 -11.19 25.45 12.50
CA PRO A 62 -11.16 26.82 12.02
C PRO A 62 -12.25 27.07 10.98
N GLU A 63 -12.92 28.22 11.07
CA GLU A 63 -14.04 28.56 10.18
C GLU A 63 -13.66 28.48 8.69
N SER A 64 -12.42 28.86 8.35
CA SER A 64 -11.86 28.74 7.01
C SER A 64 -11.82 27.29 6.52
N ALA A 65 -11.35 26.35 7.34
CA ALA A 65 -11.25 24.94 6.98
C ALA A 65 -12.64 24.29 6.89
N ALA A 66 -13.57 24.66 7.77
CA ALA A 66 -14.96 24.22 7.67
C ALA A 66 -15.62 24.69 6.37
N ARG A 67 -15.40 25.97 6.00
CA ARG A 67 -15.89 26.56 4.75
C ARG A 67 -15.29 25.88 3.52
N GLN A 68 -13.99 25.61 3.51
CA GLN A 68 -13.32 24.89 2.40
C GLN A 68 -13.89 23.48 2.19
N MET A 69 -14.19 22.75 3.27
CA MET A 69 -14.83 21.43 3.16
C MET A 69 -16.26 21.55 2.60
N GLN A 70 -17.01 22.55 3.04
CA GLN A 70 -18.33 22.85 2.49
C GLN A 70 -18.25 23.18 0.99
N GLU A 71 -17.35 24.07 0.59
CA GLU A 71 -17.09 24.42 -0.82
C GLU A 71 -16.75 23.20 -1.66
N LEU A 72 -15.91 22.30 -1.15
CA LEU A 72 -15.59 21.03 -1.81
C LEU A 72 -16.84 20.20 -2.04
N LEU A 73 -17.68 19.99 -1.02
CA LEU A 73 -18.88 19.16 -1.12
C LEU A 73 -19.93 19.75 -2.08
N HIS A 74 -19.97 21.08 -2.21
CA HIS A 74 -20.81 21.78 -3.19
C HIS A 74 -20.19 21.80 -4.60
N SER A 75 -18.96 21.32 -4.78
CA SER A 75 -18.39 21.20 -6.12
C SER A 75 -19.21 20.20 -6.97
N PRO A 76 -19.38 20.45 -8.28
CA PRO A 76 -20.17 19.57 -9.14
C PRO A 76 -19.70 18.10 -9.13
N LEU A 77 -18.39 17.87 -9.04
CA LEU A 77 -17.84 16.52 -8.94
C LEU A 77 -18.20 15.87 -7.60
N ALA A 78 -17.99 16.55 -6.47
CA ALA A 78 -18.29 15.97 -5.16
C ALA A 78 -19.79 15.67 -5.01
N MET A 79 -20.68 16.55 -5.47
CA MET A 79 -22.12 16.29 -5.47
C MET A 79 -22.49 15.02 -6.26
N ARG A 80 -21.86 14.83 -7.43
CA ARG A 80 -22.06 13.63 -8.27
C ARG A 80 -21.55 12.36 -7.59
N LEU A 81 -20.41 12.43 -6.89
CA LEU A 81 -19.86 11.31 -6.12
C LEU A 81 -20.70 10.97 -4.89
N VAL A 82 -21.14 11.97 -4.14
CA VAL A 82 -21.99 11.81 -2.94
C VAL A 82 -23.35 11.21 -3.31
N SER A 83 -23.88 11.57 -4.48
CA SER A 83 -25.14 11.02 -5.01
C SER A 83 -24.98 9.66 -5.70
N MET A 84 -23.75 9.15 -5.83
CA MET A 84 -23.49 7.90 -6.55
C MET A 84 -23.96 6.69 -5.72
N PRO A 85 -24.69 5.73 -6.32
CA PRO A 85 -24.99 4.46 -5.66
C PRO A 85 -23.70 3.74 -5.27
N GLN A 86 -23.65 3.27 -4.03
CA GLN A 86 -22.44 2.63 -3.48
C GLN A 86 -21.99 1.42 -4.30
N ALA A 87 -22.93 0.66 -4.88
CA ALA A 87 -22.63 -0.46 -5.77
C ALA A 87 -21.69 -0.06 -6.91
N ARG A 88 -21.87 1.14 -7.50
CA ARG A 88 -21.04 1.64 -8.60
C ARG A 88 -19.59 1.93 -8.21
N LEU A 89 -19.32 2.13 -6.92
CA LEU A 89 -17.96 2.26 -6.39
C LEU A 89 -17.27 0.90 -6.24
N TYR A 90 -18.03 -0.19 -6.24
CA TYR A 90 -17.51 -1.55 -6.10
C TYR A 90 -17.32 -2.28 -7.44
N ASP A 91 -17.67 -1.64 -8.56
CA ASP A 91 -17.45 -2.16 -9.92
C ASP A 91 -15.97 -2.06 -10.36
N ILE A 92 -15.12 -1.44 -9.54
CA ILE A 92 -13.69 -1.21 -9.84
C ILE A 92 -12.85 -1.74 -8.68
N LEU A 93 -11.76 -2.44 -9.00
CA LEU A 93 -10.81 -2.89 -7.99
C LEU A 93 -10.11 -1.71 -7.33
N VAL A 94 -10.03 -1.76 -6.00
CA VAL A 94 -9.16 -0.84 -5.25
C VAL A 94 -7.73 -1.34 -5.42
N THR A 95 -6.93 -0.60 -6.19
CA THR A 95 -5.52 -0.88 -6.43
C THR A 95 -4.68 0.38 -6.26
N ASP A 96 -3.41 0.20 -5.89
CA ASP A 96 -2.43 1.28 -5.81
C ASP A 96 -1.55 1.29 -7.07
N ALA A 97 -1.08 2.47 -7.51
CA ALA A 97 -0.34 2.69 -8.76
C ALA A 97 0.99 1.93 -8.85
N TYR A 98 1.55 1.48 -7.72
CA TYR A 98 2.72 0.61 -7.74
C TYR A 98 2.41 -0.80 -8.28
N LYS A 99 1.17 -1.28 -8.15
CA LYS A 99 0.75 -2.64 -8.57
C LYS A 99 0.91 -2.85 -10.08
N PRO A 100 0.35 -1.99 -10.96
CA PRO A 100 0.58 -2.10 -12.40
C PRO A 100 2.06 -2.20 -12.78
N ARG A 101 2.94 -1.38 -12.22
CA ARG A 101 4.40 -1.43 -12.53
C ARG A 101 5.05 -2.73 -12.09
N MET A 102 4.67 -3.27 -10.93
CA MET A 102 5.12 -4.59 -10.52
C MET A 102 4.56 -5.67 -11.44
N HIS A 103 3.32 -5.55 -11.90
CA HIS A 103 2.71 -6.51 -12.82
C HIS A 103 3.35 -6.46 -14.21
N VAL A 104 3.85 -5.31 -14.67
CA VAL A 104 4.69 -5.23 -15.88
C VAL A 104 5.99 -6.02 -15.69
N MET A 105 6.62 -5.94 -14.52
CA MET A 105 7.76 -6.81 -14.21
C MET A 105 7.36 -8.29 -14.19
N TYR A 106 6.21 -8.64 -13.59
CA TYR A 106 5.76 -10.02 -13.49
C TYR A 106 5.41 -10.62 -14.86
N ASP A 107 4.72 -9.86 -15.71
CA ASP A 107 4.40 -10.29 -17.08
C ASP A 107 5.66 -10.46 -17.93
N ARG A 108 6.71 -9.68 -17.66
CA ARG A 108 7.96 -9.81 -18.41
C ARG A 108 8.85 -10.96 -17.93
N PHE A 109 8.88 -11.23 -16.63
CA PHE A 109 9.92 -12.10 -16.04
C PHE A 109 9.41 -13.24 -15.16
N MET A 110 8.13 -13.26 -14.78
CA MET A 110 7.59 -14.17 -13.76
C MET A 110 6.24 -14.78 -14.17
N THR A 111 6.00 -14.96 -15.47
CA THR A 111 4.72 -15.42 -16.01
C THR A 111 4.29 -16.81 -15.53
N GLY A 112 5.24 -17.64 -15.10
CA GLY A 112 4.98 -18.98 -14.58
C GLY A 112 4.86 -19.05 -13.05
N VAL A 113 5.04 -17.94 -12.34
CA VAL A 113 5.04 -17.94 -10.88
C VAL A 113 3.63 -17.99 -10.33
N ARG A 114 3.41 -18.88 -9.36
CA ARG A 114 2.20 -18.90 -8.53
C ARG A 114 2.49 -18.39 -7.13
N ALA A 115 1.53 -17.73 -6.51
CA ALA A 115 1.71 -17.14 -5.19
C ALA A 115 0.48 -17.32 -4.28
N ASP A 116 0.74 -17.26 -2.98
CA ASP A 116 -0.25 -17.14 -1.92
C ASP A 116 -0.08 -15.78 -1.24
N PHE A 117 -1.18 -15.05 -1.11
CA PHE A 117 -1.25 -13.83 -0.32
C PHE A 117 -2.15 -14.04 0.89
N ALA A 118 -1.63 -13.82 2.09
CA ALA A 118 -2.36 -13.98 3.34
C ALA A 118 -2.77 -12.63 3.92
N LEU A 119 -4.04 -12.48 4.28
CA LEU A 119 -4.58 -11.35 5.03
C LEU A 119 -4.40 -11.58 6.54
N VAL A 120 -3.54 -10.81 7.17
CA VAL A 120 -3.21 -10.90 8.60
C VAL A 120 -3.69 -9.65 9.35
N PRO A 121 -4.67 -9.77 10.25
CA PRO A 121 -4.97 -8.72 11.22
C PRO A 121 -3.83 -8.61 12.25
N ARG A 122 -3.27 -7.42 12.43
CA ARG A 122 -2.20 -7.15 13.40
C ARG A 122 -2.71 -6.45 14.65
N ARG A 123 -3.66 -5.54 14.47
CA ARG A 123 -4.37 -4.87 15.56
C ARG A 123 -5.81 -4.70 15.16
N LEU A 124 -6.71 -5.21 15.97
CA LEU A 124 -8.14 -5.02 15.82
C LEU A 124 -8.60 -3.92 16.78
N PRO A 125 -9.55 -3.08 16.35
CA PRO A 125 -10.09 -2.01 17.18
C PRO A 125 -11.08 -2.54 18.22
N SER A 126 -11.66 -3.72 18.00
CA SER A 126 -12.51 -4.45 18.94
C SER A 126 -12.32 -5.97 18.76
N PRO A 127 -12.45 -6.77 19.85
CA PRO A 127 -12.56 -8.22 19.77
C PRO A 127 -13.73 -8.71 18.89
N ALA A 128 -14.78 -7.92 18.71
CA ALA A 128 -15.92 -8.27 17.86
C ALA A 128 -15.54 -8.37 16.38
N ALA A 129 -14.44 -7.74 15.95
CA ALA A 129 -13.93 -7.80 14.57
C ALA A 129 -12.93 -8.95 14.33
N ASP A 130 -12.71 -9.83 15.30
CA ASP A 130 -11.74 -10.92 15.20
C ASP A 130 -12.23 -12.03 14.25
N PRO A 131 -11.54 -12.30 13.12
CA PRO A 131 -11.90 -13.37 12.20
C PRO A 131 -12.03 -14.75 12.85
N ALA A 132 -11.36 -14.99 13.98
CA ALA A 132 -11.44 -16.26 14.69
C ALA A 132 -12.80 -16.45 15.39
N THR A 133 -13.44 -15.38 15.84
CA THR A 133 -14.68 -15.45 16.64
C THR A 133 -15.90 -14.91 15.92
N LEU A 134 -15.71 -14.00 14.97
CA LEU A 134 -16.74 -13.33 14.20
C LEU A 134 -17.68 -14.29 13.44
N PRO A 135 -17.22 -15.40 12.81
CA PRO A 135 -18.13 -16.34 12.14
C PRO A 135 -19.18 -16.95 13.07
N THR A 136 -18.85 -17.09 14.36
CA THR A 136 -19.76 -17.65 15.37
C THR A 136 -20.56 -16.54 16.07
N ARG A 137 -19.94 -15.39 16.35
CA ARG A 137 -20.58 -14.27 17.07
C ARG A 137 -21.52 -13.44 16.20
N ARG A 138 -21.21 -13.29 14.90
CA ARG A 138 -21.90 -12.44 13.91
C ARG A 138 -21.92 -13.13 12.54
N PRO A 139 -22.59 -14.29 12.41
CA PRO A 139 -22.58 -15.07 11.18
C PRO A 139 -23.06 -14.27 9.95
N GLU A 140 -23.98 -13.32 10.14
CA GLU A 140 -24.50 -12.44 9.10
C GLU A 140 -23.43 -11.47 8.54
N LEU A 141 -22.65 -10.83 9.42
CA LEU A 141 -21.57 -9.94 9.00
C LEU A 141 -20.46 -10.72 8.30
N TRP A 142 -20.15 -11.91 8.81
CA TRP A 142 -19.17 -12.80 8.21
C TRP A 142 -19.59 -13.29 6.82
N ALA A 143 -20.81 -13.82 6.68
CA ALA A 143 -21.33 -14.32 5.40
C ALA A 143 -21.34 -13.22 4.33
N ALA A 144 -21.67 -12.00 4.74
CA ALA A 144 -21.74 -10.89 3.82
C ALA A 144 -20.34 -10.35 3.45
N PHE A 145 -19.33 -10.48 4.32
CA PHE A 145 -17.93 -10.27 3.97
C PHE A 145 -17.37 -11.37 3.04
N GLU A 146 -17.70 -12.64 3.28
CA GLU A 146 -17.36 -13.74 2.36
C GLU A 146 -17.96 -13.49 0.98
N SER A 147 -19.22 -13.06 0.91
CA SER A 147 -19.88 -12.68 -0.34
C SER A 147 -19.15 -11.51 -1.04
N ALA A 148 -18.75 -10.48 -0.30
CA ALA A 148 -17.98 -9.35 -0.84
C ALA A 148 -16.59 -9.78 -1.35
N ALA A 149 -15.94 -10.73 -0.68
CA ALA A 149 -14.66 -11.29 -1.11
C ALA A 149 -14.81 -12.13 -2.39
N VAL A 150 -15.88 -12.93 -2.51
CA VAL A 150 -16.21 -13.69 -3.72
C VAL A 150 -16.50 -12.75 -4.89
N ALA A 151 -17.24 -11.67 -4.65
CA ALA A 151 -17.58 -10.69 -5.69
C ALA A 151 -16.36 -10.05 -6.37
N LEU A 152 -15.19 -10.00 -5.70
CA LEU A 152 -13.95 -9.51 -6.31
C LEU A 152 -13.53 -10.33 -7.54
N GLN A 153 -13.85 -11.62 -7.59
CA GLN A 153 -13.54 -12.51 -8.71
C GLN A 153 -14.32 -12.15 -9.99
N GLY A 154 -15.47 -11.47 -9.84
CA GLY A 154 -16.28 -10.99 -10.97
C GLY A 154 -15.80 -9.67 -11.56
N LEU A 155 -14.79 -9.02 -10.97
CA LEU A 155 -14.28 -7.74 -11.44
C LEU A 155 -13.19 -7.94 -12.50
N VAL A 156 -13.26 -7.13 -13.55
CA VAL A 156 -12.26 -7.11 -14.62
C VAL A 156 -11.10 -6.21 -14.19
N PRO A 157 -9.86 -6.74 -14.03
CA PRO A 157 -8.71 -5.92 -13.67
C PRO A 157 -8.31 -4.99 -14.82
N TYR A 158 -7.88 -3.76 -14.51
CA TYR A 158 -7.35 -2.82 -15.51
C TYR A 158 -8.34 -2.50 -16.64
N GLY A 159 -9.57 -2.15 -16.26
CA GLY A 159 -10.57 -1.65 -17.20
C GLY A 159 -10.17 -0.34 -17.88
N PRO A 160 -10.96 0.13 -18.86
CA PRO A 160 -10.60 1.28 -19.70
C PRO A 160 -10.25 2.56 -18.92
N CYS A 161 -10.96 2.84 -17.82
CA CYS A 161 -10.70 4.02 -17.00
C CYS A 161 -9.38 3.91 -16.23
N GLU A 162 -9.00 2.71 -15.78
CA GLU A 162 -7.74 2.46 -15.07
C GLU A 162 -6.55 2.55 -16.04
N VAL A 163 -6.66 1.93 -17.22
CA VAL A 163 -5.64 2.02 -18.27
C VAL A 163 -5.43 3.47 -18.70
N GLU A 164 -6.52 4.20 -18.91
CA GLU A 164 -6.44 5.62 -19.28
C GLU A 164 -5.78 6.46 -18.18
N ALA A 165 -6.13 6.23 -16.91
CA ALA A 165 -5.49 6.90 -15.78
C ALA A 165 -3.98 6.60 -15.69
N LEU A 166 -3.58 5.33 -15.87
CA LEU A 166 -2.16 4.95 -15.87
C LEU A 166 -1.38 5.62 -17.00
N ARG A 167 -1.95 5.62 -18.20
CA ARG A 167 -1.34 6.25 -19.38
C ARG A 167 -1.10 7.74 -19.14
N THR A 168 -2.13 8.44 -18.69
CA THR A 168 -2.15 9.90 -18.69
C THR A 168 -1.63 10.54 -17.41
N GLN A 169 -1.81 9.90 -16.26
CA GLN A 169 -1.43 10.44 -14.94
C GLN A 169 -0.15 9.82 -14.41
N PHE A 170 0.24 8.66 -14.94
CA PHE A 170 1.41 7.90 -14.51
C PHE A 170 2.45 7.70 -15.62
N GLY A 171 2.11 8.01 -16.87
CA GLY A 171 2.99 7.80 -18.04
C GLY A 171 3.28 6.31 -18.29
N LEU A 172 2.39 5.42 -17.84
CA LEU A 172 2.56 3.98 -17.95
C LEU A 172 1.65 3.43 -19.04
N GLU A 173 2.25 3.00 -20.14
CA GLU A 173 1.57 2.18 -21.15
C GLU A 173 1.56 0.72 -20.68
N MET A 174 0.37 0.16 -20.50
CA MET A 174 0.20 -1.23 -20.07
C MET A 174 0.47 -2.18 -21.23
N PRO A 175 1.37 -3.17 -21.08
CA PRO A 175 1.59 -4.19 -22.10
C PRO A 175 0.30 -4.92 -22.44
N ARG A 176 0.04 -5.11 -23.73
CA ARG A 176 -1.13 -5.84 -24.21
C ARG A 176 -1.19 -7.28 -23.66
N SER A 177 -0.04 -7.95 -23.58
CA SER A 177 0.10 -9.29 -22.99
C SER A 177 -0.38 -9.33 -21.54
N LEU A 178 0.00 -8.33 -20.74
CA LEU A 178 -0.43 -8.21 -19.34
C LEU A 178 -1.94 -7.99 -19.24
N LEU A 179 -2.53 -7.12 -20.06
CA LEU A 179 -3.98 -6.90 -20.06
C LEU A 179 -4.76 -8.16 -20.45
N GLU A 180 -4.34 -8.83 -21.53
CA GLU A 180 -4.95 -10.09 -21.97
C GLU A 180 -4.86 -11.18 -20.89
N ARG A 181 -3.71 -11.30 -20.23
CA ARG A 181 -3.49 -12.24 -19.13
C ARG A 181 -4.34 -11.90 -17.91
N ALA A 182 -4.36 -10.64 -17.48
CA ALA A 182 -5.14 -10.18 -16.34
C ALA A 182 -6.65 -10.36 -16.55
N HIS A 183 -7.15 -10.10 -17.76
CA HIS A 183 -8.56 -10.35 -18.10
C HIS A 183 -8.90 -11.83 -18.15
N ARG A 184 -7.99 -12.67 -18.68
CA ARG A 184 -8.20 -14.13 -18.77
C ARG A 184 -8.18 -14.80 -17.39
N GLU A 185 -7.22 -14.43 -16.56
CA GLU A 185 -6.99 -15.07 -15.25
C GLU A 185 -7.83 -14.43 -14.14
N GLY A 186 -8.23 -13.18 -14.32
CA GLY A 186 -9.05 -12.44 -13.37
C GLY A 186 -8.37 -12.26 -12.01
N VAL A 187 -9.20 -12.02 -11.00
CA VAL A 187 -8.78 -11.89 -9.59
C VAL A 187 -8.79 -13.28 -8.94
N ALA A 188 -7.73 -13.63 -8.20
CA ALA A 188 -7.63 -14.95 -7.59
C ALA A 188 -8.73 -15.22 -6.55
N PRO A 189 -9.19 -16.47 -6.40
CA PRO A 189 -10.13 -16.85 -5.35
C PRO A 189 -9.49 -16.71 -3.97
N VAL A 190 -10.32 -16.34 -2.99
CA VAL A 190 -9.95 -16.26 -1.57
C VAL A 190 -10.47 -17.49 -0.85
N SER A 191 -9.60 -18.15 -0.09
CA SER A 191 -9.92 -19.30 0.76
C SER A 191 -9.57 -19.02 2.23
N TRP A 192 -10.30 -19.59 3.16
CA TRP A 192 -10.01 -19.50 4.59
C TRP A 192 -9.26 -20.73 5.05
N GLN A 193 -8.06 -20.54 5.60
CA GLN A 193 -7.17 -21.63 6.01
C GLN A 193 -6.85 -21.53 7.49
N PRO A 194 -6.69 -22.67 8.20
CA PRO A 194 -6.29 -22.66 9.61
C PRO A 194 -4.86 -22.12 9.79
N VAL A 195 -4.65 -21.43 10.91
CA VAL A 195 -3.34 -20.93 11.38
C VAL A 195 -2.60 -22.07 12.10
N GLY A 196 -1.29 -22.21 11.87
CA GLY A 196 -0.46 -23.23 12.53
C GLY A 196 -0.92 -24.66 12.28
N GLN A 197 -1.19 -25.04 11.03
CA GLN A 197 -1.41 -26.43 10.65
C GLN A 197 -0.58 -26.80 9.40
N PRO A 198 -0.03 -28.03 9.33
CA PRO A 198 0.80 -28.45 8.21
C PRO A 198 0.02 -28.51 6.89
N GLN A 199 0.56 -27.88 5.84
CA GLN A 199 0.01 -27.80 4.48
C GLN A 199 -0.14 -29.16 3.74
N GLN A 200 0.20 -30.30 4.35
CA GLN A 200 0.45 -31.53 3.61
C GLN A 200 -0.78 -32.26 3.02
N HIS A 201 -2.03 -31.85 3.26
CA HIS A 201 -3.21 -32.61 2.77
C HIS A 201 -4.35 -31.81 2.10
N ALA A 202 -4.15 -30.56 1.68
CA ALA A 202 -5.23 -29.77 1.08
C ALA A 202 -5.59 -30.11 -0.38
N ALA A 203 -4.92 -31.08 -1.03
CA ALA A 203 -5.16 -31.40 -2.43
C ALA A 203 -6.39 -32.31 -2.69
N SER A 204 -7.08 -32.83 -1.67
CA SER A 204 -8.08 -33.90 -1.89
C SER A 204 -9.39 -33.82 -1.09
N GLN A 205 -9.75 -32.71 -0.45
CA GLN A 205 -11.07 -32.60 0.20
C GLN A 205 -11.71 -31.23 0.00
N GLY A 206 -12.43 -31.10 -1.12
CA GLY A 206 -13.48 -30.11 -1.27
C GLY A 206 -14.75 -30.62 -0.59
N ALA A 207 -14.94 -30.34 0.69
CA ALA A 207 -16.23 -30.34 1.37
C ALA A 207 -16.05 -29.87 2.83
N ALA A 208 -16.83 -28.85 3.22
CA ALA A 208 -17.15 -28.41 4.58
C ALA A 208 -16.32 -29.04 5.73
N ALA A 209 -15.13 -28.50 6.00
CA ALA A 209 -14.41 -28.79 7.22
C ALA A 209 -15.18 -28.17 8.41
N SER A 210 -15.65 -29.04 9.30
CA SER A 210 -16.22 -28.70 10.61
C SER A 210 -15.27 -27.77 11.38
N ARG A 211 -15.68 -26.51 11.56
CA ARG A 211 -14.96 -25.45 12.32
C ARG A 211 -15.06 -25.68 13.84
N SER A 212 -14.64 -26.84 14.30
CA SER A 212 -14.64 -27.20 15.73
C SER A 212 -13.21 -27.39 16.20
N ASP A 213 -12.53 -26.28 16.48
CA ASP A 213 -11.53 -26.09 17.55
C ASP A 213 -11.00 -24.66 17.38
N GLY A 214 -10.78 -23.95 18.49
CA GLY A 214 -10.50 -22.50 18.56
C GLY A 214 -9.20 -22.00 17.90
N GLY A 215 -8.73 -22.63 16.83
CA GLY A 215 -7.64 -22.14 15.97
C GLY A 215 -8.12 -21.00 15.07
N GLY A 216 -7.34 -19.92 15.00
CA GLY A 216 -7.61 -18.81 14.10
C GLY A 216 -7.60 -19.22 12.63
N CYS A 217 -8.35 -18.51 11.78
CA CYS A 217 -8.32 -18.66 10.33
C CYS A 217 -7.68 -17.45 9.66
N VAL A 218 -7.01 -17.68 8.53
CA VAL A 218 -6.40 -16.66 7.68
C VAL A 218 -7.01 -16.71 6.28
N ALA A 219 -7.30 -15.54 5.70
CA ALA A 219 -7.74 -15.44 4.31
C ALA A 219 -6.52 -15.53 3.39
N VAL A 220 -6.56 -16.44 2.42
CA VAL A 220 -5.48 -16.69 1.46
C VAL A 220 -6.02 -16.58 0.04
N ALA A 221 -5.45 -15.66 -0.73
CA ALA A 221 -5.63 -15.59 -2.18
C ALA A 221 -4.52 -16.37 -2.88
N SER A 222 -4.90 -17.36 -3.68
CA SER A 222 -3.95 -18.29 -4.32
C SER A 222 -4.17 -18.34 -5.82
N GLY A 223 -3.12 -18.14 -6.61
CA GLY A 223 -3.24 -18.09 -8.08
C GLY A 223 -1.93 -17.81 -8.80
N ALA A 224 -2.03 -17.43 -10.08
CA ALA A 224 -0.94 -16.77 -10.76
C ALA A 224 -0.54 -15.50 -10.00
N LEU A 225 0.75 -15.13 -10.02
CA LEU A 225 1.27 -14.04 -9.21
C LEU A 225 0.49 -12.72 -9.40
N VAL A 226 0.16 -12.36 -10.65
CA VAL A 226 -0.64 -11.17 -10.98
C VAL A 226 -2.04 -11.26 -10.34
N SER A 227 -2.77 -12.35 -10.58
CA SER A 227 -4.12 -12.56 -10.06
C SER A 227 -4.20 -12.59 -8.53
N ALA A 228 -3.24 -13.22 -7.85
CA ALA A 228 -3.18 -13.24 -6.39
C ALA A 228 -2.82 -11.85 -5.82
N SER A 229 -1.93 -11.13 -6.49
CA SER A 229 -1.49 -9.78 -6.12
C SER A 229 -2.61 -8.73 -6.26
N LEU A 230 -3.58 -8.91 -7.16
CA LEU A 230 -4.74 -8.02 -7.35
C LEU A 230 -5.69 -7.99 -6.15
N VAL A 231 -5.75 -9.06 -5.35
CA VAL A 231 -6.66 -9.16 -4.19
C VAL A 231 -6.24 -8.23 -3.06
N GLU A 232 -4.94 -7.94 -2.93
CA GLU A 232 -4.32 -7.31 -1.75
C GLU A 232 -5.10 -6.10 -1.22
N THR A 233 -5.20 -5.04 -2.01
CA THR A 233 -5.73 -3.76 -1.55
C THR A 233 -7.26 -3.82 -1.38
N SER A 234 -7.96 -4.50 -2.29
CA SER A 234 -9.42 -4.62 -2.25
C SER A 234 -9.89 -5.44 -1.06
N LEU A 235 -9.26 -6.58 -0.75
CA LEU A 235 -9.66 -7.40 0.39
C LEU A 235 -9.36 -6.72 1.73
N MET A 236 -8.22 -6.03 1.86
CA MET A 236 -7.94 -5.20 3.04
C MET A 236 -9.00 -4.11 3.24
N GLN A 237 -9.44 -3.47 2.16
CA GLN A 237 -10.50 -2.47 2.20
C GLN A 237 -11.84 -3.08 2.65
N ARG A 238 -12.22 -4.26 2.13
CA ARG A 238 -13.42 -5.00 2.59
C ARG A 238 -13.33 -5.39 4.06
N PHE A 239 -12.17 -5.85 4.49
CA PHE A 239 -11.96 -6.20 5.89
C PHE A 239 -12.10 -4.97 6.80
N GLN A 240 -11.62 -3.81 6.35
CA GLN A 240 -11.78 -2.57 7.10
C GLN A 240 -13.26 -2.19 7.29
N GLN A 241 -14.09 -2.42 6.28
CA GLN A 241 -15.55 -2.22 6.37
C GLN A 241 -16.20 -3.20 7.35
N LEU A 242 -15.79 -4.48 7.29
CA LEU A 242 -16.25 -5.50 8.23
C LEU A 242 -15.90 -5.13 9.67
N ALA A 243 -14.65 -4.73 9.92
CA ALA A 243 -14.21 -4.35 11.26
C ALA A 243 -14.97 -3.14 11.81
N VAL A 244 -15.33 -2.17 10.96
CA VAL A 244 -16.17 -1.03 11.36
C VAL A 244 -17.61 -1.48 11.64
N ALA A 245 -18.20 -2.33 10.78
CA ALA A 245 -19.54 -2.83 10.98
C ALA A 245 -19.68 -3.66 12.27
N ALA A 246 -18.70 -4.50 12.59
CA ALA A 246 -18.68 -5.29 13.82
C ALA A 246 -18.64 -4.41 15.07
N GLN A 247 -17.81 -3.36 15.08
CA GLN A 247 -17.76 -2.40 16.18
C GLN A 247 -19.07 -1.60 16.30
N VAL A 248 -19.68 -1.18 15.18
CA VAL A 248 -20.98 -0.48 15.19
C VAL A 248 -22.06 -1.36 15.82
N ALA A 249 -22.11 -2.65 15.50
CA ALA A 249 -23.06 -3.58 16.09
C ALA A 249 -22.86 -3.70 17.61
N GLU A 250 -21.62 -3.86 18.06
CA GLU A 250 -21.29 -3.91 19.50
C GLU A 250 -21.67 -2.63 20.25
N LEU A 251 -21.41 -1.46 19.65
CA LEU A 251 -21.78 -0.18 20.25
C LEU A 251 -23.30 0.03 20.33
N ARG A 252 -24.06 -0.44 19.34
CA ARG A 252 -25.53 -0.38 19.36
C ARG A 252 -26.08 -1.24 20.50
N GLU A 253 -25.59 -2.46 20.66
CA GLU A 253 -26.00 -3.36 21.75
C GLU A 253 -25.63 -2.78 23.13
N ALA A 254 -24.41 -2.26 23.28
CA ALA A 254 -24.00 -1.63 24.53
C ALA A 254 -24.90 -0.44 24.91
N PHE A 255 -25.35 0.34 23.92
CA PHE A 255 -26.24 1.47 24.14
C PHE A 255 -27.68 1.04 24.48
N GLU A 256 -28.18 -0.01 23.83
CA GLU A 256 -29.50 -0.60 24.14
C GLU A 256 -29.54 -1.16 25.57
N VAL A 257 -28.46 -1.78 26.04
CA VAL A 257 -28.36 -2.31 27.41
C VAL A 257 -28.17 -1.21 28.45
N ALA A 258 -27.44 -0.13 28.12
CA ALA A 258 -27.06 0.92 29.07
C ALA A 258 -28.13 2.02 29.30
N ALA A 259 -29.25 2.01 28.58
CA ALA A 259 -30.30 3.03 28.70
C ALA A 259 -31.47 2.55 29.60
N PRO A 260 -31.42 2.71 30.95
CA PRO A 260 -32.60 2.53 31.77
C PRO A 260 -33.63 3.62 31.41
N PRO A 261 -34.94 3.31 31.41
CA PRO A 261 -35.97 4.32 31.19
C PRO A 261 -35.88 5.38 32.30
N SER A 262 -35.51 6.61 31.93
CA SER A 262 -35.52 7.72 32.87
C SER A 262 -36.96 8.16 33.10
N PRO A 263 -37.44 8.24 34.36
CA PRO A 263 -38.78 8.73 34.65
C PRO A 263 -38.96 10.23 34.31
N ALA A 264 -37.88 10.96 34.06
CA ALA A 264 -37.88 12.38 33.69
C ALA A 264 -37.97 12.63 32.17
N SER A 265 -37.87 11.59 31.33
CA SER A 265 -38.06 11.71 29.89
C SER A 265 -38.76 10.46 29.36
N PRO A 266 -40.07 10.51 29.04
CA PRO A 266 -40.82 9.33 28.61
C PRO A 266 -40.43 8.83 27.21
N ALA A 267 -39.54 9.54 26.51
CA ALA A 267 -38.96 9.07 25.27
C ALA A 267 -37.68 8.30 25.60
N PRO A 268 -37.54 7.02 25.17
CA PRO A 268 -36.24 6.37 25.21
C PRO A 268 -35.22 7.25 24.48
N PRO A 269 -33.96 7.33 24.93
CA PRO A 269 -32.93 8.00 24.13
C PRO A 269 -32.97 7.38 22.74
N GLY A 270 -33.26 8.21 21.73
CA GLY A 270 -33.33 7.74 20.35
C GLY A 270 -32.06 6.96 20.00
N PRO A 271 -32.14 5.96 19.11
CA PRO A 271 -30.98 5.15 18.77
C PRO A 271 -29.81 6.05 18.38
N LEU A 272 -28.62 5.78 18.91
CA LEU A 272 -27.40 6.45 18.44
C LEU A 272 -27.31 6.24 16.93
N PRO A 273 -27.30 7.30 16.12
CA PRO A 273 -27.34 7.16 14.67
C PRO A 273 -25.97 6.75 14.14
N LEU A 274 -25.46 5.57 14.50
CA LEU A 274 -24.17 5.03 14.06
C LEU A 274 -24.26 4.50 12.62
N ASP A 275 -24.73 5.32 11.70
CA ASP A 275 -24.88 4.98 10.28
C ASP A 275 -23.76 5.59 9.43
N ARG A 276 -23.75 5.25 8.15
CA ARG A 276 -22.75 5.72 7.19
C ARG A 276 -22.67 7.24 7.07
N THR A 277 -23.77 7.96 7.24
CA THR A 277 -23.82 9.43 7.12
C THR A 277 -23.10 10.09 8.28
N GLU A 278 -23.34 9.67 9.53
CA GLU A 278 -22.57 10.20 10.68
C GLU A 278 -21.08 9.91 10.54
N ARG A 279 -20.75 8.67 10.14
CA ARG A 279 -19.37 8.22 9.97
C ARG A 279 -18.64 9.11 8.95
N LEU A 280 -19.24 9.36 7.80
CA LEU A 280 -18.67 10.20 6.76
C LEU A 280 -18.49 11.65 7.24
N ALA A 281 -19.51 12.23 7.89
CA ALA A 281 -19.45 13.60 8.40
C ALA A 281 -18.31 13.81 9.41
N SER A 282 -18.17 12.90 10.37
CA SER A 282 -17.10 12.93 11.38
C SER A 282 -15.72 12.81 10.74
N SER A 283 -15.52 11.88 9.81
CA SER A 283 -14.24 11.69 9.12
C SER A 283 -13.84 12.91 8.29
N LEU A 284 -14.79 13.53 7.57
CA LEU A 284 -14.52 14.75 6.79
C LEU A 284 -14.14 15.94 7.68
N ALA A 285 -14.83 16.13 8.81
CA ALA A 285 -14.46 17.16 9.78
C ALA A 285 -13.01 16.95 10.28
N ARG A 286 -12.67 15.73 10.69
CA ARG A 286 -11.30 15.42 11.15
C ARG A 286 -10.25 15.57 10.05
N LEU A 287 -10.61 15.27 8.81
CA LEU A 287 -9.74 15.48 7.66
C LEU A 287 -9.39 16.96 7.51
N ALA A 288 -10.39 17.84 7.56
CA ALA A 288 -10.16 19.29 7.46
C ALA A 288 -9.20 19.78 8.55
N LEU A 289 -9.42 19.37 9.80
CA LEU A 289 -8.53 19.68 10.92
C LEU A 289 -7.10 19.14 10.72
N THR A 290 -6.97 17.90 10.23
CA THR A 290 -5.67 17.25 10.03
C THR A 290 -4.88 17.93 8.92
N VAL A 291 -5.53 18.30 7.81
CA VAL A 291 -4.89 19.03 6.71
C VAL A 291 -4.42 20.40 7.18
N GLU A 292 -5.25 21.12 7.93
CA GLU A 292 -4.87 22.43 8.48
C GLU A 292 -3.65 22.31 9.42
N ALA A 293 -3.65 21.31 10.29
CA ALA A 293 -2.52 21.04 11.18
C ALA A 293 -1.23 20.70 10.42
N ILE A 294 -1.32 19.95 9.31
CA ILE A 294 -0.16 19.67 8.44
C ILE A 294 0.31 20.95 7.73
N ASN A 295 -0.62 21.73 7.17
CA ASN A 295 -0.31 22.98 6.48
C ASN A 295 0.40 24.00 7.39
N ALA A 296 -0.02 24.07 8.66
CA ALA A 296 0.57 24.93 9.67
C ALA A 296 2.05 24.63 9.95
N LEU A 297 2.52 23.41 9.67
CA LEU A 297 3.93 23.02 9.81
C LEU A 297 4.85 23.72 8.80
N ARG A 298 4.31 24.28 7.71
CA ARG A 298 5.08 24.90 6.61
C ARG A 298 6.23 24.00 6.14
N HIS A 299 5.93 22.72 5.95
CA HIS A 299 6.93 21.65 5.82
C HIS A 299 7.83 21.75 4.58
N GLY A 300 7.38 22.39 3.49
CA GLY A 300 8.14 22.48 2.24
C GLY A 300 8.32 21.16 1.46
N CYS A 301 7.96 20.03 2.05
CA CYS A 301 7.98 18.72 1.40
C CYS A 301 6.85 18.53 0.38
N LYS A 302 7.07 17.64 -0.60
CA LYS A 302 5.97 17.05 -1.38
C LYS A 302 5.22 16.02 -0.55
N VAL A 303 3.92 15.90 -0.73
CA VAL A 303 3.06 15.00 0.05
C VAL A 303 2.36 14.01 -0.88
N ALA A 304 2.58 12.72 -0.66
CA ALA A 304 1.92 11.64 -1.40
C ALA A 304 0.89 10.93 -0.52
N LEU A 305 -0.36 10.85 -0.98
CA LEU A 305 -1.39 10.05 -0.32
C LEU A 305 -1.31 8.59 -0.77
N PHE A 306 -0.77 7.72 0.08
CA PHE A 306 -0.72 6.27 -0.14
C PHE A 306 -2.03 5.59 0.33
N ALA A 307 -3.15 6.14 -0.14
CA ALA A 307 -4.49 5.82 0.35
C ALA A 307 -5.17 4.81 -0.57
N GLY A 308 -5.56 3.66 -0.01
CA GLY A 308 -6.31 2.62 -0.75
C GLY A 308 -6.62 1.44 0.16
N ARG A 309 -5.60 0.92 0.84
CA ARG A 309 -5.69 -0.26 1.71
C ARG A 309 -6.32 -0.06 3.09
N ARG A 310 -6.47 1.18 3.57
CA ARG A 310 -6.93 1.50 4.95
C ARG A 310 -8.16 2.42 4.97
N SER A 311 -8.94 2.46 3.90
CA SER A 311 -10.14 3.30 3.92
C SER A 311 -11.36 2.57 4.48
N SER A 312 -12.06 3.19 5.43
CA SER A 312 -13.33 2.70 5.96
C SER A 312 -14.48 2.79 4.97
N ASP A 313 -14.39 3.69 3.98
CA ASP A 313 -15.42 3.92 2.97
C ASP A 313 -14.82 4.43 1.66
N LEU A 314 -15.23 3.86 0.51
CA LEU A 314 -14.70 4.28 -0.79
C LEU A 314 -15.11 5.71 -1.18
N LEU A 315 -16.27 6.20 -0.73
CA LEU A 315 -16.65 7.59 -0.92
C LEU A 315 -15.75 8.52 -0.10
N TYR A 316 -15.42 8.13 1.13
CA TYR A 316 -14.45 8.87 1.93
C TYR A 316 -13.08 8.91 1.25
N LEU A 317 -12.60 7.78 0.72
CA LEU A 317 -11.35 7.71 -0.04
C LEU A 317 -11.32 8.72 -1.20
N LEU A 318 -12.41 8.82 -1.96
CA LEU A 318 -12.54 9.78 -3.07
C LEU A 318 -12.53 11.23 -2.56
N LEU A 319 -13.37 11.55 -1.57
CA LEU A 319 -13.49 12.89 -1.02
C LEU A 319 -12.19 13.35 -0.34
N GLN A 320 -11.47 12.45 0.34
CA GLN A 320 -10.17 12.76 0.93
C GLN A 320 -9.17 13.21 -0.13
N ASN A 321 -9.13 12.52 -1.27
CA ASN A 321 -8.19 12.86 -2.34
C ASN A 321 -8.56 14.18 -3.02
N LEU A 322 -9.85 14.45 -3.23
CA LEU A 322 -10.31 15.74 -3.74
C LEU A 322 -9.98 16.88 -2.77
N TYR A 323 -10.23 16.69 -1.47
CA TYR A 323 -9.91 17.69 -0.45
C TYR A 323 -8.39 17.93 -0.35
N GLY A 324 -7.60 16.85 -0.27
CA GLY A 324 -6.14 16.94 -0.23
C GLY A 324 -5.57 17.67 -1.44
N ALA A 325 -6.07 17.41 -2.64
CA ALA A 325 -5.59 18.10 -3.83
C ALA A 325 -5.90 19.59 -3.88
N SER A 326 -7.00 20.02 -3.23
CA SER A 326 -7.39 21.43 -3.19
C SER A 326 -6.77 22.19 -2.02
N GLN A 327 -6.58 21.55 -0.85
CA GLN A 327 -6.21 22.22 0.39
C GLN A 327 -4.86 21.82 0.97
N LEU A 328 -4.29 20.64 0.63
CA LEU A 328 -3.05 20.17 1.26
C LEU A 328 -1.82 20.79 0.57
N HIS A 329 -1.05 21.56 1.32
CA HIS A 329 0.19 22.16 0.83
C HIS A 329 1.18 21.08 0.38
N GLY A 330 1.79 21.30 -0.78
CA GLY A 330 2.75 20.36 -1.35
C GLY A 330 2.13 19.04 -1.84
N TYR A 331 0.81 18.94 -2.01
CA TYR A 331 0.16 17.75 -2.57
C TYR A 331 0.82 17.32 -3.88
N GLY A 332 1.39 16.12 -3.87
CA GLY A 332 2.15 15.53 -4.96
C GLY A 332 1.40 14.46 -5.75
N GLY A 333 0.30 13.93 -5.20
CA GLY A 333 -0.52 12.92 -5.85
C GLY A 333 -1.09 11.86 -4.91
N THR A 334 -1.79 10.90 -5.50
CA THR A 334 -2.38 9.72 -4.84
C THR A 334 -1.81 8.42 -5.38
N SER A 335 -1.67 7.41 -4.53
CA SER A 335 -1.39 6.05 -4.99
C SER A 335 -2.64 5.37 -5.53
N SER A 336 -3.85 5.83 -5.20
CA SER A 336 -5.06 5.10 -5.54
C SER A 336 -5.38 5.18 -7.03
N LEU A 337 -5.16 4.08 -7.76
CA LEU A 337 -5.61 3.95 -9.14
C LEU A 337 -7.14 3.98 -9.22
N PHE A 338 -7.81 3.45 -8.19
CA PHE A 338 -9.25 3.55 -8.03
C PHE A 338 -9.75 5.00 -8.04
N VAL A 339 -9.15 5.88 -7.22
CA VAL A 339 -9.54 7.30 -7.17
C VAL A 339 -9.35 7.95 -8.52
N ALA A 340 -8.18 7.77 -9.12
CA ALA A 340 -7.84 8.31 -10.44
C ALA A 340 -8.85 7.88 -11.52
N ALA A 341 -9.18 6.58 -11.57
CA ALA A 341 -10.11 6.02 -12.54
C ALA A 341 -11.54 6.53 -12.33
N VAL A 342 -12.05 6.55 -11.09
CA VAL A 342 -13.41 7.02 -10.80
C VAL A 342 -13.55 8.52 -11.05
N VAL A 343 -12.62 9.32 -10.53
CA VAL A 343 -12.63 10.78 -10.70
C VAL A 343 -12.49 11.14 -12.18
N GLY A 344 -11.57 10.49 -12.91
CA GLY A 344 -11.40 10.68 -14.35
C GLY A 344 -12.66 10.33 -15.15
N ARG A 345 -13.33 9.22 -14.82
CA ARG A 345 -14.61 8.81 -15.42
C ARG A 345 -15.71 9.84 -15.20
N GLU A 346 -15.90 10.29 -13.95
CA GLU A 346 -16.97 11.23 -13.63
C GLU A 346 -16.71 12.61 -14.23
N TRP A 347 -15.47 13.10 -14.24
CA TRP A 347 -15.10 14.33 -14.95
C TRP A 347 -15.32 14.24 -16.46
N GLY A 348 -14.94 13.11 -17.07
CA GLY A 348 -15.21 12.86 -18.48
C GLY A 348 -16.70 12.91 -18.81
N GLY A 349 -17.52 12.31 -17.95
CA GLY A 349 -18.98 12.37 -18.06
C GLY A 349 -19.60 13.74 -17.76
N MET A 350 -18.83 14.74 -17.35
CA MET A 350 -19.27 16.14 -17.21
C MET A 350 -18.87 17.00 -18.42
N GLY A 351 -18.18 16.44 -19.41
CA GLY A 351 -17.71 17.18 -20.59
C GLY A 351 -16.55 18.14 -20.30
N LEU A 352 -15.87 18.00 -19.15
CA LEU A 352 -14.75 18.88 -18.82
C LEU A 352 -13.52 18.56 -19.69
N PRO A 353 -12.80 19.60 -20.18
CA PRO A 353 -11.59 19.43 -20.99
C PRO A 353 -10.54 18.60 -20.26
N GLU A 354 -9.84 17.75 -21.02
CA GLU A 354 -8.81 16.85 -20.52
C GLU A 354 -7.75 17.58 -19.67
N ARG A 355 -7.32 18.77 -20.09
CA ARG A 355 -6.37 19.62 -19.35
C ARG A 355 -6.78 19.98 -17.91
N GLU A 356 -8.10 20.08 -17.65
CA GLU A 356 -8.66 20.41 -16.34
C GLU A 356 -8.81 19.15 -15.46
N ARG A 357 -8.81 17.95 -16.06
CA ARG A 357 -8.82 16.66 -15.34
C ARG A 357 -7.49 16.35 -14.65
N TRP A 358 -6.40 16.99 -15.07
CA TRP A 358 -5.05 16.76 -14.56
C TRP A 358 -4.69 17.61 -13.34
N GLY A 359 -5.60 18.49 -12.90
CA GLY A 359 -5.41 19.39 -11.76
C GLY A 359 -5.46 18.66 -10.42
N GLY A 360 -4.29 18.28 -9.90
CA GLY A 360 -4.10 17.87 -8.50
C GLY A 360 -4.64 16.48 -8.17
N ALA A 361 -5.96 16.30 -8.05
CA ALA A 361 -6.57 15.15 -7.36
C ALA A 361 -6.34 13.77 -8.00
N GLY A 362 -5.93 13.75 -9.28
CA GLY A 362 -5.68 12.55 -10.05
C GLY A 362 -4.22 12.24 -10.30
N ARG A 363 -3.23 13.04 -9.87
CA ARG A 363 -1.84 12.68 -10.20
C ARG A 363 -1.45 11.38 -9.51
N LEU A 364 -1.20 10.33 -10.29
CA LEU A 364 -0.78 9.04 -9.74
C LEU A 364 0.67 9.12 -9.26
N VAL A 365 0.91 8.59 -8.07
CA VAL A 365 2.24 8.41 -7.48
C VAL A 365 2.40 6.99 -6.99
N GLY A 366 3.53 6.37 -7.28
CA GLY A 366 3.77 4.98 -6.92
C GLY A 366 5.19 4.58 -7.24
N THR A 367 5.76 3.73 -6.40
CA THR A 367 7.09 3.17 -6.58
C THR A 367 6.94 1.67 -6.87
N HIS A 368 7.31 0.84 -5.90
CA HIS A 368 7.10 -0.61 -5.83
C HIS A 368 6.88 -0.99 -4.36
N ALA A 369 6.64 -2.27 -4.08
CA ALA A 369 6.35 -2.78 -2.74
C ALA A 369 7.23 -3.98 -2.38
N HIS A 370 7.29 -4.31 -1.09
CA HIS A 370 8.07 -5.44 -0.57
C HIS A 370 7.73 -6.78 -1.21
N GLU A 371 6.50 -6.93 -1.72
CA GLU A 371 6.01 -8.12 -2.40
C GLU A 371 7.00 -8.63 -3.46
N GLN A 372 7.47 -7.77 -4.38
CA GLN A 372 8.37 -8.19 -5.44
C GLN A 372 9.70 -8.71 -4.87
N THR A 373 10.21 -8.06 -3.83
CA THR A 373 11.46 -8.44 -3.17
C THR A 373 11.31 -9.75 -2.43
N SER A 374 10.23 -9.93 -1.68
CA SER A 374 9.93 -11.18 -0.95
C SER A 374 9.71 -12.35 -1.93
N ALA A 375 9.02 -12.12 -3.05
CA ALA A 375 8.83 -13.14 -4.08
C ALA A 375 10.16 -13.58 -4.71
N VAL A 376 10.96 -12.62 -5.17
CA VAL A 376 12.26 -12.88 -5.81
C VAL A 376 13.21 -13.56 -4.81
N GLN A 377 13.27 -13.10 -3.56
CA GLN A 377 14.14 -13.70 -2.56
C GLN A 377 13.72 -15.13 -2.21
N GLN A 378 12.43 -15.40 -1.99
CA GLN A 378 12.00 -16.76 -1.69
C GLN A 378 12.31 -17.70 -2.86
N LEU A 379 12.02 -17.27 -4.09
CA LEU A 379 12.25 -18.09 -5.28
C LEU A 379 13.73 -18.31 -5.56
N LEU A 380 14.58 -17.29 -5.36
CA LEU A 380 15.98 -17.28 -5.80
C LEU A 380 16.99 -17.24 -4.65
N SER A 381 16.60 -17.65 -3.44
CA SER A 381 17.44 -17.63 -2.23
C SER A 381 18.79 -18.36 -2.38
N ALA A 382 18.87 -19.35 -3.27
CA ALA A 382 20.11 -20.05 -3.57
C ALA A 382 21.22 -19.10 -4.04
N TYR A 383 20.87 -17.98 -4.69
CA TYR A 383 21.84 -16.94 -5.06
C TYR A 383 22.33 -16.15 -3.84
N ASP A 384 21.52 -15.96 -2.80
CA ASP A 384 21.98 -15.34 -1.55
C ASP A 384 22.97 -16.25 -0.81
N VAL A 385 22.70 -17.56 -0.79
CA VAL A 385 23.62 -18.57 -0.23
C VAL A 385 24.94 -18.59 -1.00
N GLU A 386 24.86 -18.61 -2.33
CA GLU A 386 26.05 -18.63 -3.20
C GLU A 386 26.88 -17.35 -3.06
N ALA A 387 26.24 -16.19 -2.91
CA ALA A 387 26.93 -14.93 -2.61
C ALA A 387 27.70 -15.02 -1.29
N GLY A 388 27.06 -15.51 -0.21
CA GLY A 388 27.72 -15.75 1.07
C GLY A 388 28.93 -16.68 0.95
N ARG A 389 28.76 -17.81 0.26
CA ARG A 389 29.83 -18.80 0.02
C ARG A 389 31.02 -18.19 -0.72
N ARG A 390 30.78 -17.44 -1.81
CA ARG A 390 31.86 -16.82 -2.59
C ARG A 390 32.55 -15.69 -1.83
N CYS A 391 31.86 -15.02 -0.91
CA CYS A 391 32.48 -14.06 0.02
C CYS A 391 33.22 -14.74 1.19
N GLY A 392 33.19 -16.08 1.30
CA GLY A 392 33.80 -16.79 2.42
C GLY A 392 33.06 -16.63 3.75
N LEU A 393 31.76 -16.31 3.71
CA LEU A 393 30.93 -16.05 4.87
C LEU A 393 30.15 -17.30 5.28
N PRO A 394 29.91 -17.52 6.58
CA PRO A 394 29.15 -18.67 7.07
C PRO A 394 27.63 -18.51 6.90
N HIS A 395 27.17 -17.36 6.40
CA HIS A 395 25.77 -16.99 6.24
C HIS A 395 25.52 -16.43 4.84
N PRO A 396 24.27 -16.49 4.33
CA PRO A 396 23.89 -15.88 3.06
C PRO A 396 24.11 -14.36 3.03
N VAL A 397 24.22 -13.80 1.82
CA VAL A 397 24.29 -12.35 1.56
C VAL A 397 23.09 -11.95 0.71
N ALA A 398 22.35 -10.92 1.12
CA ALA A 398 21.08 -10.49 0.52
C ALA A 398 21.28 -9.78 -0.83
N VAL A 399 21.58 -10.54 -1.89
CA VAL A 399 21.73 -10.04 -3.28
C VAL A 399 20.40 -10.03 -4.04
N THR A 400 19.49 -10.93 -3.71
CA THR A 400 18.17 -11.03 -4.37
C THR A 400 17.28 -9.79 -4.19
N PRO A 401 17.36 -8.98 -3.11
CA PRO A 401 16.69 -7.68 -3.07
C PRO A 401 17.17 -6.71 -4.15
N LEU A 402 18.47 -6.70 -4.47
CA LEU A 402 18.98 -5.89 -5.58
C LEU A 402 18.47 -6.40 -6.91
N LEU A 403 18.47 -7.73 -7.11
CA LEU A 403 17.91 -8.36 -8.30
C LEU A 403 16.46 -7.93 -8.54
N ALA A 404 15.61 -7.95 -7.51
CA ALA A 404 14.22 -7.53 -7.63
C ALA A 404 14.09 -6.08 -8.14
N HIS A 405 14.93 -5.17 -7.64
CA HIS A 405 14.97 -3.78 -8.10
C HIS A 405 15.47 -3.67 -9.55
N LEU A 406 16.51 -4.42 -9.93
CA LEU A 406 17.01 -4.42 -11.30
C LEU A 406 15.98 -4.98 -12.29
N LEU A 407 15.24 -6.04 -11.94
CA LEU A 407 14.16 -6.56 -12.77
C LEU A 407 13.04 -5.53 -12.93
N PHE A 408 12.66 -4.85 -11.85
CA PHE A 408 11.66 -3.79 -11.89
C PHE A 408 12.09 -2.64 -12.82
N LEU A 409 13.34 -2.19 -12.70
CA LEU A 409 13.91 -1.13 -13.54
C LEU A 409 14.09 -1.56 -15.00
N ALA A 410 14.43 -2.82 -15.26
CA ALA A 410 14.51 -3.34 -16.62
C ALA A 410 13.14 -3.41 -17.30
N ALA A 411 12.08 -3.69 -16.52
CA ALA A 411 10.72 -3.74 -17.01
C ALA A 411 10.09 -2.35 -17.22
N ASN A 412 10.40 -1.39 -16.33
CA ASN A 412 9.70 -0.10 -16.27
C ASN A 412 10.59 1.13 -16.58
N GLY A 413 11.89 0.94 -16.80
CA GLY A 413 12.89 2.00 -16.88
C GLY A 413 13.27 2.65 -15.54
N GLY A 414 14.32 3.47 -15.59
CA GLY A 414 14.77 4.34 -14.48
C GLY A 414 13.93 5.61 -14.29
N GLY A 415 12.84 5.74 -15.06
CA GLY A 415 12.12 7.00 -15.29
C GLY A 415 12.99 7.94 -16.14
N GLY A 416 12.84 7.89 -17.47
CA GLY A 416 13.71 8.45 -18.52
C GLY A 416 14.11 9.94 -18.45
N PRO A 417 14.34 10.64 -19.57
CA PRO A 417 14.90 11.99 -19.57
C PRO A 417 13.87 13.00 -19.03
N GLY A 418 13.88 13.19 -17.70
CA GLY A 418 12.87 13.93 -16.93
C GLY A 418 12.15 13.12 -15.83
N GLY A 419 12.42 11.81 -15.68
CA GLY A 419 11.75 10.96 -14.71
C GLY A 419 12.27 11.14 -13.28
N ALA A 420 11.41 10.81 -12.32
CA ALA A 420 11.63 10.98 -10.88
C ALA A 420 12.78 10.14 -10.28
N GLY A 421 13.59 9.46 -11.11
CA GLY A 421 14.72 8.63 -10.74
C GLY A 421 14.31 7.28 -10.14
N ALA A 422 15.21 6.28 -10.24
CA ALA A 422 14.98 4.97 -9.63
C ALA A 422 14.80 5.10 -8.11
N THR A 423 13.86 4.34 -7.55
CA THR A 423 13.59 4.32 -6.11
C THR A 423 14.08 3.03 -5.47
N ALA A 424 14.85 3.13 -4.39
CA ALA A 424 15.17 2.03 -3.49
C ALA A 424 14.07 1.86 -2.42
N LEU A 425 13.71 0.62 -2.13
CA LEU A 425 12.92 0.20 -0.96
C LEU A 425 13.77 -0.79 -0.14
N PRO A 426 14.67 -0.27 0.71
CA PRO A 426 15.77 -1.03 1.27
C PRO A 426 15.37 -1.90 2.48
N ASP A 427 14.24 -1.62 3.13
CA ASP A 427 13.84 -2.20 4.42
C ASP A 427 13.02 -3.50 4.31
N THR A 428 13.12 -4.24 3.20
CA THR A 428 12.47 -5.57 3.15
C THR A 428 13.13 -6.55 4.12
N PHE A 429 14.46 -6.54 4.17
CA PHE A 429 15.24 -7.20 5.20
C PHE A 429 15.72 -6.14 6.18
N THR A 430 16.79 -5.43 5.87
CA THR A 430 17.18 -4.23 6.62
C THR A 430 17.87 -3.24 5.69
N THR A 431 17.70 -1.94 5.95
CA THR A 431 18.35 -0.87 5.19
C THR A 431 19.88 -0.99 5.21
N PRO A 432 20.55 -1.26 6.36
CA PRO A 432 21.99 -1.46 6.39
C PRO A 432 22.47 -2.60 5.48
N ALA A 433 21.78 -3.74 5.47
CA ALA A 433 22.11 -4.87 4.61
C ALA A 433 21.98 -4.50 3.12
N PHE A 434 20.84 -3.91 2.75
CA PHE A 434 20.60 -3.48 1.37
C PHE A 434 21.65 -2.48 0.89
N LEU A 435 21.96 -1.48 1.72
CA LEU A 435 22.92 -0.43 1.41
C LEU A 435 24.33 -0.97 1.20
N ALA A 436 24.79 -1.85 2.10
CA ALA A 436 26.12 -2.46 2.02
C ALA A 436 26.28 -3.28 0.72
N VAL A 437 25.31 -4.13 0.40
CA VAL A 437 25.35 -4.94 -0.83
C VAL A 437 25.23 -4.05 -2.07
N ALA A 438 24.38 -3.00 -2.05
CA ALA A 438 24.23 -2.07 -3.18
C ALA A 438 25.51 -1.28 -3.48
N ARG A 439 26.28 -0.91 -2.44
CA ARG A 439 27.58 -0.22 -2.57
C ARG A 439 28.64 -1.15 -3.16
N ALA A 440 28.63 -2.44 -2.79
CA ALA A 440 29.58 -3.43 -3.29
C ALA A 440 29.29 -3.86 -4.73
N ALA A 441 28.02 -4.13 -5.05
CA ALA A 441 27.61 -4.72 -6.32
C ALA A 441 27.78 -3.75 -7.51
N ALA A 442 28.53 -4.17 -8.53
CA ALA A 442 28.51 -3.53 -9.85
C ALA A 442 27.17 -3.80 -10.55
N VAL A 443 26.75 -2.86 -11.41
CA VAL A 443 25.56 -3.08 -12.25
C VAL A 443 25.86 -4.18 -13.27
N PRO A 444 25.00 -5.22 -13.45
CA PRO A 444 25.21 -6.25 -14.46
C PRO A 444 25.25 -5.69 -15.88
N ARG A 445 26.16 -6.20 -16.73
CA ARG A 445 26.26 -5.80 -18.14
C ARG A 445 24.96 -6.04 -18.91
N ALA A 446 24.33 -7.20 -18.70
CA ALA A 446 23.05 -7.54 -19.32
C ALA A 446 21.94 -6.54 -18.96
N PHE A 447 21.90 -6.10 -17.69
CA PHE A 447 20.96 -5.07 -17.26
C PHE A 447 21.20 -3.74 -17.98
N ARG A 448 22.45 -3.28 -18.08
CA ARG A 448 22.78 -2.03 -18.79
C ARG A 448 22.26 -2.06 -20.23
N ALA A 449 22.51 -3.16 -20.94
CA ALA A 449 22.04 -3.35 -22.30
C ALA A 449 20.49 -3.35 -22.38
N ASP A 450 19.82 -3.98 -21.43
CA ASP A 450 18.34 -4.04 -21.40
C ASP A 450 17.72 -2.66 -21.18
N VAL A 451 18.23 -1.87 -20.23
CA VAL A 451 17.65 -0.54 -19.95
C VAL A 451 18.03 0.49 -21.01
N GLU A 452 19.24 0.42 -21.57
CA GLU A 452 19.65 1.28 -22.68
C GLU A 452 18.82 1.00 -23.92
N GLY A 453 18.65 -0.27 -24.29
CA GLY A 453 17.85 -0.67 -25.45
C GLY A 453 16.35 -0.36 -25.28
N ALA A 454 15.79 -0.53 -24.09
CA ALA A 454 14.36 -0.32 -23.85
C ALA A 454 13.98 1.15 -23.61
N THR A 455 14.89 1.96 -23.04
CA THR A 455 14.53 3.29 -22.52
C THR A 455 15.52 4.40 -22.89
N GLY A 456 16.63 4.07 -23.56
CA GLY A 456 17.72 5.02 -23.82
C GLY A 456 18.52 5.42 -22.57
N TRP A 457 18.27 4.78 -21.42
CA TRP A 457 19.00 5.08 -20.18
C TRP A 457 20.39 4.46 -20.22
N ALA A 458 21.38 5.28 -20.57
CA ALA A 458 22.79 4.90 -20.52
C ALA A 458 23.30 4.86 -19.06
N VAL A 459 23.60 3.65 -18.57
CA VAL A 459 24.19 3.43 -17.25
C VAL A 459 25.70 3.25 -17.40
N PRO A 460 26.54 4.04 -16.70
CA PRO A 460 27.99 3.91 -16.81
C PRO A 460 28.50 2.52 -16.40
N GLU A 461 29.56 2.03 -17.06
CA GLU A 461 30.12 0.69 -16.76
C GLU A 461 30.66 0.57 -15.33
N HIS A 462 31.13 1.68 -14.78
CA HIS A 462 31.65 1.74 -13.42
C HIS A 462 30.58 1.90 -12.34
N ALA A 463 29.31 2.04 -12.74
CA ALA A 463 28.23 2.25 -11.81
C ALA A 463 28.07 1.05 -10.86
N ARG A 464 27.89 1.36 -9.58
CA ARG A 464 27.37 0.42 -8.59
C ARG A 464 25.85 0.43 -8.63
N VAL A 465 25.21 -0.63 -8.14
CA VAL A 465 23.74 -0.67 -8.04
C VAL A 465 23.23 0.48 -7.17
N PHE A 466 24.00 0.87 -6.14
CA PHE A 466 23.76 2.07 -5.34
C PHE A 466 23.59 3.35 -6.19
N ASP A 467 24.41 3.51 -7.24
CA ASP A 467 24.47 4.72 -8.07
C ASP A 467 23.19 4.95 -8.90
N LEU A 468 22.38 3.89 -9.08
CA LEU A 468 21.07 3.95 -9.73
C LEU A 468 20.03 4.69 -8.85
N PHE A 469 20.21 4.56 -7.53
CA PHE A 469 19.49 5.15 -6.40
C PHE A 469 19.27 6.67 -6.41
N ARG A 470 18.17 7.21 -6.97
CA ARG A 470 17.84 8.65 -6.84
C ARG A 470 16.92 8.95 -5.68
N MET A 471 15.97 8.07 -5.42
CA MET A 471 15.06 8.17 -4.28
C MET A 471 15.25 6.98 -3.35
N TRP A 472 15.28 7.23 -2.05
CA TRP A 472 15.35 6.21 -1.01
C TRP A 472 14.09 6.29 -0.16
N ARG A 473 13.22 5.29 -0.28
CA ARG A 473 11.97 5.22 0.46
C ARG A 473 12.18 4.41 1.75
N LEU A 474 12.08 5.08 2.89
CA LEU A 474 12.09 4.44 4.21
C LEU A 474 10.64 4.14 4.63
N ASP A 475 10.31 2.85 4.86
CA ASP A 475 8.96 2.39 5.26
C ASP A 475 8.91 1.91 6.73
N SER A 476 10.07 1.66 7.35
CA SER A 476 10.19 1.23 8.74
C SER A 476 11.49 1.73 9.40
N GLY A 477 11.67 1.36 10.68
CA GLY A 477 12.84 1.74 11.47
C GLY A 477 12.86 3.16 12.02
N PRO A 478 13.94 3.49 12.75
CA PRO A 478 14.23 4.85 13.17
C PRO A 478 14.71 5.67 11.96
N TYR A 479 13.83 6.52 11.41
CA TYR A 479 14.12 7.21 10.14
C TYR A 479 15.37 8.09 10.16
N GLU A 480 15.63 8.81 11.25
CA GLU A 480 16.78 9.72 11.36
C GLU A 480 18.14 9.01 11.18
N PRO A 481 18.51 7.99 11.99
CA PRO A 481 19.78 7.29 11.79
C PRO A 481 19.86 6.52 10.46
N LEU A 482 18.73 6.06 9.91
CA LEU A 482 18.72 5.40 8.59
C LEU A 482 18.95 6.40 7.45
N ALA A 483 18.37 7.59 7.54
CA ALA A 483 18.59 8.67 6.60
C ALA A 483 20.06 9.14 6.64
N GLU A 484 20.63 9.28 7.83
CA GLU A 484 22.05 9.59 8.03
C GLU A 484 22.94 8.53 7.38
N LEU A 485 22.65 7.25 7.59
CA LEU A 485 23.40 6.14 7.00
C LEU A 485 23.41 6.21 5.45
N ILE A 486 22.27 6.49 4.83
CA ILE A 486 22.16 6.60 3.37
C ILE A 486 22.93 7.81 2.84
N VAL A 487 22.79 8.97 3.49
CA VAL A 487 23.46 10.21 3.06
C VAL A 487 24.98 10.10 3.24
N ALA A 488 25.46 9.53 4.34
CA ALA A 488 26.89 9.27 4.55
C ALA A 488 27.46 8.35 3.47
N ALA A 489 26.78 7.25 3.13
CA ALA A 489 27.20 6.35 2.06
C ALA A 489 27.23 7.04 0.68
N TRP A 490 26.34 8.00 0.43
CA TRP A 490 26.38 8.83 -0.78
C TRP A 490 27.58 9.77 -0.81
N GLU A 491 27.90 10.42 0.31
CA GLU A 491 29.06 11.31 0.44
C GLU A 491 30.37 10.55 0.22
N GLU A 492 30.52 9.38 0.84
CA GLU A 492 31.64 8.47 0.62
C GLU A 492 31.76 8.07 -0.86
N ARG A 493 30.64 7.67 -1.48
CA ARG A 493 30.62 7.30 -2.90
C ARG A 493 31.03 8.45 -3.81
N CYS A 494 30.63 9.68 -3.50
CA CYS A 494 31.05 10.86 -4.27
C CYS A 494 32.53 11.16 -4.08
N ALA A 495 33.08 10.95 -2.89
CA ALA A 495 34.52 11.10 -2.65
C ALA A 495 35.34 10.07 -3.46
N GLU A 496 34.89 8.81 -3.52
CA GLU A 496 35.49 7.77 -4.37
C GLU A 496 35.47 8.17 -5.85
N LEU A 497 34.32 8.58 -6.36
CA LEU A 497 34.16 9.00 -7.77
C LEU A 497 35.07 10.20 -8.09
N ARG A 498 35.17 11.17 -7.19
CA ARG A 498 36.05 12.33 -7.34
C ARG A 498 37.53 11.92 -7.40
N ALA A 499 37.95 10.99 -6.53
CA ALA A 499 39.32 10.46 -6.53
C ALA A 499 39.65 9.70 -7.84
N GLU A 500 38.65 9.09 -8.47
CA GLU A 500 38.75 8.41 -9.77
C GLU A 500 38.57 9.34 -10.99
N GLY A 501 38.38 10.65 -10.78
CA GLY A 501 38.15 11.63 -11.86
C GLY A 501 36.78 11.51 -12.55
N ARG A 502 35.78 10.97 -11.85
CA ARG A 502 34.42 10.71 -12.34
C ARG A 502 33.42 11.75 -11.81
N PRO A 503 32.31 12.01 -12.54
CA PRO A 503 31.29 12.93 -12.08
C PRO A 503 30.61 12.44 -10.80
N GLU A 504 30.30 13.37 -9.90
CA GLU A 504 29.61 13.07 -8.66
C GLU A 504 28.15 12.66 -8.88
N LEU A 505 27.62 11.89 -7.94
CA LEU A 505 26.21 11.52 -7.95
C LEU A 505 25.36 12.69 -7.45
N PRO A 506 24.21 12.99 -8.09
CA PRO A 506 23.18 13.81 -7.49
C PRO A 506 22.81 13.36 -6.09
N ARG A 507 22.58 14.33 -5.22
CA ARG A 507 22.15 14.09 -3.84
C ARG A 507 20.86 13.24 -3.80
N PRO A 508 20.81 12.18 -2.98
CA PRO A 508 19.64 11.32 -2.89
C PRO A 508 18.45 12.08 -2.31
N GLN A 509 17.27 11.81 -2.87
CA GLN A 509 16.00 12.24 -2.30
C GLN A 509 15.50 11.21 -1.30
N LEU A 510 15.16 11.65 -0.09
CA LEU A 510 14.58 10.78 0.92
C LEU A 510 13.05 10.89 0.89
N MET A 511 12.39 9.74 0.90
CA MET A 511 10.94 9.61 1.06
C MET A 511 10.67 8.85 2.36
N HIS A 512 9.95 9.47 3.30
CA HIS A 512 9.51 8.77 4.51
C HIS A 512 8.06 8.35 4.33
N SER A 513 7.83 7.04 4.33
CA SER A 513 6.53 6.42 4.12
C SER A 513 6.08 5.67 5.36
N ASN A 514 4.76 5.56 5.57
CA ASN A 514 4.14 4.99 6.79
C ASN A 514 4.24 5.91 8.03
N LEU A 515 4.17 7.23 7.81
CA LEU A 515 3.90 8.22 8.86
C LEU A 515 2.45 8.07 9.34
N ASP A 516 2.23 8.15 10.65
CA ASP A 516 0.97 7.78 11.31
C ASP A 516 0.28 8.93 12.05
N SER A 517 0.95 10.08 12.19
CA SER A 517 0.37 11.26 12.85
C SER A 517 0.99 12.57 12.39
N VAL A 518 0.30 13.68 12.66
CA VAL A 518 0.82 15.04 12.44
C VAL A 518 2.10 15.28 13.24
N ASP A 519 2.19 14.76 14.48
CA ASP A 519 3.41 14.85 15.29
C ASP A 519 4.58 14.12 14.64
N HIS A 520 4.32 12.96 14.04
CA HIS A 520 5.35 12.23 13.31
C HIS A 520 5.82 13.03 12.09
N ILE A 521 4.90 13.62 11.34
CA ILE A 521 5.23 14.53 10.23
C ILE A 521 6.07 15.71 10.73
N ALA A 522 5.65 16.37 11.81
CA ALA A 522 6.37 17.49 12.41
C ALA A 522 7.79 17.11 12.84
N ARG A 523 7.99 15.93 13.44
CA ARG A 523 9.33 15.41 13.76
C ARG A 523 10.19 15.28 12.51
N MET A 524 9.65 14.72 11.42
CA MET A 524 10.39 14.55 10.18
C MET A 524 10.74 15.88 9.51
N CYS A 525 9.87 16.89 9.61
CA CYS A 525 10.12 18.22 9.06
C CYS A 525 11.20 19.01 9.84
N ARG A 526 11.42 18.66 11.12
CA ARG A 526 12.43 19.28 11.99
C ARG A 526 13.82 18.65 11.88
N LEU A 527 13.95 17.55 11.12
CA LEU A 527 15.26 16.95 10.86
C LEU A 527 16.21 17.96 10.19
N ASP A 528 17.50 17.74 10.41
CA ASP A 528 18.57 18.52 9.78
C ASP A 528 18.41 18.55 8.26
N ALA A 529 18.71 19.68 7.63
CA ALA A 529 18.53 19.87 6.19
C ALA A 529 19.30 18.84 5.35
N ARG A 530 20.37 18.23 5.89
CA ARG A 530 21.16 17.16 5.27
C ARG A 530 20.38 15.85 5.12
N ILE A 531 19.52 15.52 6.08
CA ILE A 531 18.78 14.23 6.13
C ILE A 531 17.26 14.40 6.10
N ARG A 532 16.76 15.64 5.93
CA ARG A 532 15.33 15.92 5.85
C ARG A 532 14.72 15.26 4.61
N PRO A 533 13.55 14.60 4.74
CA PRO A 533 12.84 14.05 3.60
C PRO A 533 12.38 15.15 2.64
N THR A 534 12.43 14.84 1.35
CA THR A 534 11.86 15.69 0.29
C THR A 534 10.41 15.31 0.00
N VAL A 535 10.04 14.07 0.34
CA VAL A 535 8.69 13.54 0.17
C VAL A 535 8.21 12.89 1.46
N LEU A 536 7.00 13.25 1.87
CA LEU A 536 6.27 12.61 2.95
C LEU A 536 5.16 11.77 2.32
N ALA A 537 5.07 10.51 2.72
CA ALA A 537 4.01 9.61 2.27
C ALA A 537 3.30 8.99 3.47
N PHE A 538 1.98 9.11 3.46
CA PHE A 538 1.14 8.53 4.50
C PHE A 538 -0.13 7.97 3.88
N GLY A 539 -0.76 7.04 4.59
CA GLY A 539 -1.95 6.36 4.10
C GLY A 539 -3.18 7.26 4.09
N THR A 540 -4.33 6.64 4.35
CA THR A 540 -5.58 7.35 4.59
C THR A 540 -5.42 8.29 5.79
N LEU A 541 -5.74 9.58 5.64
CA LEU A 541 -5.69 10.57 6.72
C LEU A 541 -7.01 10.58 7.47
N ALA A 542 -6.96 10.79 8.78
CA ALA A 542 -8.13 11.08 9.62
C ALA A 542 -9.32 10.10 9.50
N ASP A 543 -9.07 8.91 8.96
CA ASP A 543 -10.05 7.85 8.83
C ASP A 543 -10.13 7.07 10.16
N GLY A 544 -11.33 6.68 10.56
CA GLY A 544 -11.65 6.33 11.95
C GLY A 544 -12.36 7.49 12.68
N PHE A 545 -12.71 7.30 13.94
CA PHE A 545 -13.78 8.11 14.54
C PHE A 545 -13.42 8.61 15.94
N LEU A 546 -13.67 9.90 16.16
CA LEU A 546 -13.76 10.49 17.50
C LEU A 546 -15.16 10.18 18.09
N PRO A 547 -15.40 10.50 19.37
CA PRO A 547 -16.74 10.44 19.95
C PRO A 547 -17.88 10.87 19.04
N PHE A 548 -18.85 9.98 18.80
CA PHE A 548 -20.08 10.36 18.09
C PHE A 548 -20.86 11.40 18.88
N LEU A 549 -21.35 12.43 18.19
CA LEU A 549 -22.25 13.42 18.79
C LEU A 549 -23.67 12.83 18.88
N ARG A 550 -24.35 13.05 20.00
CA ARG A 550 -25.77 12.67 20.14
C ARG A 550 -26.62 13.38 19.07
N PRO A 551 -27.70 12.75 18.57
CA PRO A 551 -28.67 13.46 17.74
C PRO A 551 -29.24 14.62 18.57
N GLU A 552 -29.14 15.83 18.04
CA GLU A 552 -29.57 17.05 18.74
C GLU A 552 -31.04 16.95 19.17
N GLN A 553 -31.31 17.31 20.43
CA GLN A 553 -32.64 17.74 20.83
C GLN A 553 -32.98 18.98 20.01
N ARG A 554 -34.09 18.93 19.26
CA ARG A 554 -34.61 20.12 18.56
C ARG A 554 -34.89 21.23 19.59
N GLY A 555 -34.20 22.37 19.44
CA GLY A 555 -34.34 23.59 20.26
C GLY A 555 -33.36 23.57 21.44
N GLU A 556 -32.42 24.49 21.59
CA GLU A 556 -32.55 25.95 21.52
C GLU A 556 -31.32 26.59 20.87
N ALA A 557 -31.57 27.58 20.00
CA ALA A 557 -30.54 28.45 19.49
C ALA A 557 -30.00 29.36 20.61
N GLY A 558 -28.67 29.49 20.71
CA GLY A 558 -28.04 30.73 21.15
C GLY A 558 -27.69 30.90 22.63
N ARG A 559 -26.85 30.02 23.20
CA ARG A 559 -25.96 30.45 24.30
C ARG A 559 -24.50 30.12 24.01
N PRO A 560 -23.61 31.12 23.91
CA PRO A 560 -22.19 30.87 23.91
C PRO A 560 -21.78 30.29 25.27
N LEU A 561 -20.88 29.31 25.26
CA LEU A 561 -20.18 28.85 26.46
C LEU A 561 -19.39 30.03 27.03
N GLU A 562 -19.79 30.51 28.21
CA GLU A 562 -19.01 31.50 28.94
C GLU A 562 -17.61 30.95 29.28
N PRO A 563 -16.55 31.75 29.14
CA PRO A 563 -15.20 31.34 29.53
C PRO A 563 -15.13 31.23 31.05
N GLN A 564 -14.88 30.01 31.56
CA GLN A 564 -14.55 29.81 32.96
C GLN A 564 -13.24 30.52 33.29
N GLY A 565 -13.30 31.41 34.28
CA GLY A 565 -12.25 32.35 34.63
C GLY A 565 -10.92 31.71 35.03
N ALA A 566 -9.85 32.38 34.63
CA ALA A 566 -8.48 32.10 35.07
C ALA A 566 -8.32 32.38 36.56
N GLY A 567 -8.12 31.33 37.35
CA GLY A 567 -7.53 31.43 38.69
C GLY A 567 -6.02 31.69 38.60
N PRO A 568 -5.41 32.34 39.61
CA PRO A 568 -4.00 32.72 39.56
C PRO A 568 -3.08 31.49 39.63
N PRO A 569 -1.88 31.55 38.99
CA PRO A 569 -0.95 30.42 38.98
C PRO A 569 -0.31 30.21 40.36
N PRO A 570 -0.02 28.95 40.76
CA PRO A 570 0.72 28.67 41.98
C PRO A 570 2.21 29.06 41.84
N PRO A 571 2.91 29.35 42.94
CA PRO A 571 4.31 29.78 42.93
C PRO A 571 5.27 28.62 42.58
N PRO A 572 6.46 28.91 41.99
CA PRO A 572 7.42 27.88 41.64
C PRO A 572 8.23 27.42 42.86
N ALA A 573 8.43 26.11 42.99
CA ALA A 573 9.34 25.50 43.96
C ALA A 573 10.59 24.90 43.24
N PRO A 574 11.74 24.77 43.94
CA PRO A 574 13.07 24.96 43.35
C PRO A 574 13.69 23.72 42.69
N LEU A 575 14.60 24.01 41.75
CA LEU A 575 15.49 23.07 41.06
C LEU A 575 16.47 22.38 42.02
N LEU A 576 16.49 21.05 42.01
CA LEU A 576 17.60 20.25 42.54
C LEU A 576 18.06 19.24 41.49
N HIS A 577 19.36 19.31 41.17
CA HIS A 577 20.11 18.40 40.31
C HIS A 577 20.31 17.03 40.95
N GLY A 578 20.24 15.97 40.14
CA GLY A 578 20.71 14.62 40.48
C GLY A 578 20.71 13.70 39.26
N ALA A 579 21.79 12.95 39.03
CA ALA A 579 22.15 12.28 37.79
C ALA A 579 21.81 10.76 37.75
N GLY A 580 21.31 10.28 36.59
CA GLY A 580 21.33 8.90 36.03
C GLY A 580 20.56 7.76 36.76
N PRO A 581 20.30 6.58 36.13
CA PRO A 581 20.31 6.17 34.71
C PRO A 581 18.95 5.56 34.21
N SER A 582 18.79 5.42 32.87
CA SER A 582 17.81 4.61 32.08
C SER A 582 16.30 4.60 32.42
N PRO A 583 15.39 4.79 31.43
CA PRO A 583 14.00 4.36 31.57
C PRO A 583 13.64 3.14 30.70
N ALA A 584 12.95 2.21 31.35
CA ALA A 584 12.14 1.13 30.80
C ALA A 584 10.95 1.68 29.95
N PRO A 585 10.18 0.83 29.24
CA PRO A 585 9.21 1.28 28.25
C PRO A 585 7.98 1.91 28.94
N GLY A 586 7.77 3.20 28.73
CA GLY A 586 6.60 3.94 29.23
C GLY A 586 5.36 3.79 28.32
N PRO A 587 4.15 3.98 28.87
CA PRO A 587 2.88 3.53 28.31
C PRO A 587 2.19 4.57 27.42
N ALA A 588 1.12 4.11 26.78
CA ALA A 588 0.20 4.87 25.94
C ALA A 588 -0.54 6.01 26.66
N GLY A 589 -0.85 7.07 25.91
CA GLY A 589 -1.98 7.98 26.16
C GLY A 589 -1.66 9.48 26.02
N PRO A 590 -2.50 10.28 25.33
CA PRO A 590 -2.69 11.67 25.69
C PRO A 590 -3.55 11.76 26.96
N GLN A 591 -3.16 12.68 27.85
CA GLN A 591 -3.73 12.87 29.18
C GLN A 591 -5.25 13.04 29.14
N GLN A 592 -5.92 12.19 29.93
CA GLN A 592 -7.32 12.29 30.29
C GLN A 592 -7.51 13.43 31.31
N HIS A 593 -8.34 14.42 30.98
CA HIS A 593 -9.08 15.14 32.00
C HIS A 593 -10.23 14.25 32.43
N ALA A 594 -10.11 13.66 33.62
CA ALA A 594 -11.14 12.83 34.24
C ALA A 594 -12.24 13.71 34.84
N GLY A 595 -13.38 13.77 34.14
CA GLY A 595 -14.71 13.95 34.71
C GLY A 595 -15.53 12.71 34.35
N ALA A 596 -16.25 12.12 35.30
CA ALA A 596 -16.88 10.81 35.19
C ALA A 596 -18.20 10.78 34.36
N ASP A 597 -18.46 11.78 33.53
CA ASP A 597 -19.57 11.83 32.57
C ASP A 597 -18.99 11.99 31.16
N ASP A 598 -19.51 11.23 30.18
CA ASP A 598 -19.17 11.25 28.74
C ASP A 598 -17.98 10.37 28.23
N ALA A 599 -17.95 9.08 28.59
CA ALA A 599 -17.23 8.07 27.79
C ALA A 599 -17.97 7.82 26.45
N ARG A 600 -17.90 8.80 25.55
CA ARG A 600 -18.57 8.73 24.25
C ARG A 600 -17.93 7.63 23.36
N PRO A 601 -18.73 6.87 22.60
CA PRO A 601 -18.23 5.76 21.81
C PRO A 601 -17.28 6.25 20.71
N THR A 602 -16.13 5.58 20.58
CA THR A 602 -15.15 5.78 19.50
C THR A 602 -15.07 4.52 18.65
N LEU A 603 -14.69 4.68 17.38
CA LEU A 603 -14.47 3.57 16.46
C LEU A 603 -13.03 3.67 15.94
N GLY A 604 -12.32 2.55 15.98
CA GLY A 604 -10.96 2.43 15.47
C GLY A 604 -10.91 1.78 14.10
N LEU A 605 -9.85 2.05 13.35
CA LEU A 605 -9.52 1.26 12.16
C LEU A 605 -8.71 0.03 12.55
N ALA A 606 -8.82 -1.03 11.74
CA ALA A 606 -8.01 -2.22 11.90
C ALA A 606 -6.63 -2.00 11.26
N SER A 607 -5.57 -2.44 11.93
CA SER A 607 -4.27 -2.60 11.30
C SER A 607 -4.23 -3.97 10.65
N VAL A 608 -4.58 -4.03 9.37
CA VAL A 608 -4.47 -5.24 8.56
C VAL A 608 -3.39 -5.12 7.51
N VAL A 609 -2.85 -6.27 7.12
CA VAL A 609 -1.86 -6.39 6.06
C VAL A 609 -2.20 -7.62 5.24
N MET A 610 -2.18 -7.51 3.92
CA MET A 610 -2.21 -8.67 3.04
C MET A 610 -0.86 -8.75 2.32
N LYS A 611 -0.24 -9.93 2.35
CA LYS A 611 1.16 -10.08 1.93
C LYS A 611 1.38 -11.39 1.24
N LEU A 612 2.31 -11.39 0.29
CA LEU A 612 2.84 -12.61 -0.27
C LEU A 612 3.54 -13.39 0.86
N VAL A 613 3.06 -14.60 1.09
CA VAL A 613 3.60 -15.53 2.10
C VAL A 613 4.27 -16.74 1.46
N GLN A 614 3.88 -17.09 0.23
CA GLN A 614 4.55 -18.11 -0.55
C GLN A 614 4.57 -17.74 -2.04
N ALA A 615 5.68 -18.03 -2.70
CA ALA A 615 5.84 -18.02 -4.14
C ALA A 615 6.41 -19.38 -4.59
N ARG A 616 5.90 -19.87 -5.72
CA ARG A 616 6.28 -21.17 -6.29
C ARG A 616 6.71 -20.97 -7.74
N ALA A 617 7.91 -21.46 -8.05
CA ALA A 617 8.45 -21.43 -9.39
C ALA A 617 7.64 -22.39 -10.30
N PRO A 618 7.55 -22.11 -11.62
CA PRO A 618 6.87 -23.00 -12.57
C PRO A 618 7.57 -24.35 -12.73
N ARG A 619 8.86 -24.41 -12.40
CA ARG A 619 9.72 -25.58 -12.52
C ARG A 619 10.85 -25.54 -11.48
N PRO A 620 11.46 -26.68 -11.12
CA PRO A 620 12.68 -26.69 -10.31
C PRO A 620 13.75 -25.77 -10.93
N LEU A 621 14.44 -25.00 -10.09
CA LEU A 621 15.50 -24.13 -10.58
C LEU A 621 16.69 -24.96 -11.08
N PRO A 622 17.32 -24.56 -12.19
CA PRO A 622 18.54 -25.21 -12.63
C PRO A 622 19.67 -24.99 -11.61
N PRO A 623 20.69 -25.86 -11.59
CA PRO A 623 21.91 -25.62 -10.84
C PRO A 623 22.54 -24.25 -11.19
N LEU A 624 23.11 -23.58 -10.19
CA LEU A 624 23.72 -22.26 -10.37
C LEU A 624 24.96 -22.31 -11.28
N ALA A 625 25.68 -23.44 -11.27
CA ALA A 625 26.83 -23.70 -12.13
C ALA A 625 26.62 -25.01 -12.92
N ALA A 626 27.16 -25.07 -14.14
CA ALA A 626 27.11 -26.27 -14.97
C ALA A 626 27.74 -27.46 -14.24
N GLY A 627 26.93 -28.49 -13.96
CA GLY A 627 27.36 -29.69 -13.23
C GLY A 627 27.43 -29.54 -11.70
N GLY A 628 26.98 -28.42 -11.13
CA GLY A 628 26.89 -28.23 -9.68
C GLY A 628 25.75 -29.05 -9.04
N PRO A 629 25.78 -29.24 -7.71
CA PRO A 629 24.66 -29.85 -6.99
C PRO A 629 23.36 -29.06 -7.21
N PRO A 630 22.19 -29.69 -7.07
CA PRO A 630 20.92 -28.98 -7.12
C PRO A 630 20.91 -27.88 -6.05
N PRO A 631 20.29 -26.71 -6.34
CA PRO A 631 20.19 -25.64 -5.37
C PRO A 631 19.43 -26.13 -4.12
N PRO A 632 19.73 -25.58 -2.94
CA PRO A 632 18.94 -25.87 -1.74
C PRO A 632 17.47 -25.52 -1.99
N PRO A 633 16.53 -26.19 -1.29
CA PRO A 633 15.13 -25.83 -1.37
C PRO A 633 14.93 -24.35 -0.97
N PRO A 634 13.96 -23.65 -1.57
CA PRO A 634 13.64 -22.29 -1.16
C PRO A 634 13.15 -22.26 0.29
N PRO A 635 13.27 -21.11 0.99
CA PRO A 635 12.71 -20.93 2.33
C PRO A 635 11.22 -21.30 2.38
N ALA A 636 10.78 -21.82 3.52
CA ALA A 636 9.41 -22.29 3.71
C ALA A 636 8.34 -21.20 3.47
N CYS A 637 8.70 -19.93 3.63
CA CYS A 637 7.85 -18.79 3.29
C CYS A 637 8.64 -17.58 2.80
N ALA A 638 7.93 -16.63 2.20
CA ALA A 638 8.45 -15.31 1.91
C ALA A 638 8.42 -14.44 3.18
N ILE A 639 9.44 -13.61 3.35
CA ILE A 639 9.69 -12.89 4.60
C ILE A 639 9.76 -11.38 4.33
N LYS A 640 9.30 -10.59 5.30
CA LYS A 640 9.70 -9.19 5.49
C LYS A 640 10.14 -9.01 6.94
N LEU A 641 11.36 -8.51 7.16
CA LEU A 641 11.86 -8.17 8.49
C LEU A 641 11.52 -6.73 8.87
N GLY A 642 11.90 -5.77 8.02
CA GLY A 642 11.84 -4.35 8.37
C GLY A 642 13.06 -3.87 9.17
N ASP A 643 13.25 -2.57 9.23
CA ASP A 643 14.21 -1.95 10.14
C ASP A 643 13.58 -1.80 11.53
N GLY A 644 14.20 -2.37 12.55
CA GLY A 644 13.78 -2.25 13.96
C GLY A 644 13.71 -3.58 14.73
N ASN A 645 13.37 -3.49 16.02
CA ASN A 645 13.17 -4.67 16.87
C ASN A 645 12.02 -5.54 16.31
N SER A 646 12.17 -6.87 16.42
CA SER A 646 11.42 -7.96 15.76
C SER A 646 9.90 -7.86 15.56
N GLY A 647 9.19 -6.92 16.19
CA GLY A 647 7.73 -6.78 16.13
C GLY A 647 7.13 -6.39 14.77
N LYS A 648 7.95 -6.10 13.75
CA LYS A 648 7.48 -5.87 12.36
C LYS A 648 7.76 -7.05 11.42
N ALA A 649 8.53 -8.05 11.86
CA ALA A 649 8.83 -9.22 11.06
C ALA A 649 7.54 -9.97 10.71
N GLN A 650 7.47 -10.49 9.49
CA GLN A 650 6.31 -11.21 8.97
C GLN A 650 6.77 -12.48 8.28
N THR A 651 6.12 -13.57 8.68
CA THR A 651 6.22 -14.91 8.10
C THR A 651 4.83 -15.36 7.68
N ASP A 652 4.74 -16.51 7.01
CA ASP A 652 3.46 -17.16 6.72
C ASP A 652 2.76 -17.57 8.03
N PRO A 653 1.55 -17.07 8.33
CA PRO A 653 0.82 -17.42 9.54
C PRO A 653 0.38 -18.88 9.59
N ARG A 654 0.43 -19.61 8.47
CA ARG A 654 0.12 -21.05 8.44
C ARG A 654 1.25 -21.91 8.98
N LEU A 655 2.47 -21.37 9.11
CA LEU A 655 3.61 -22.11 9.64
C LEU A 655 3.46 -22.37 11.13
N GLU A 656 3.96 -23.53 11.56
CA GLU A 656 4.17 -23.81 12.97
C GLU A 656 5.12 -22.78 13.60
N PRO A 657 4.95 -22.43 14.88
CA PRO A 657 5.79 -21.43 15.55
C PRO A 657 7.30 -21.72 15.45
N GLY A 658 7.70 -22.99 15.52
CA GLY A 658 9.11 -23.40 15.36
C GLY A 658 9.66 -23.11 13.96
N ALA A 659 8.92 -23.49 12.91
CA ALA A 659 9.32 -23.22 11.53
C ALA A 659 9.33 -21.72 11.22
N ALA A 660 8.37 -20.96 11.74
CA ALA A 660 8.36 -19.50 11.61
C ALA A 660 9.58 -18.86 12.29
N ALA A 661 9.99 -19.36 13.47
CA ALA A 661 11.15 -18.88 14.19
C ALA A 661 12.48 -19.20 13.47
N GLU A 662 12.61 -20.39 12.89
CA GLU A 662 13.77 -20.80 12.10
C GLU A 662 13.95 -19.90 10.88
N VAL A 663 12.89 -19.73 10.09
CA VAL A 663 12.88 -18.88 8.91
C VAL A 663 13.23 -17.43 9.25
N LEU A 664 12.71 -16.92 10.38
CA LEU A 664 13.04 -15.59 10.87
C LEU A 664 14.53 -15.49 11.29
N ALA A 665 15.05 -16.51 11.98
CA ALA A 665 16.45 -16.54 12.41
C ALA A 665 17.42 -16.54 11.22
N GLU A 666 17.13 -17.31 10.18
CA GLU A 666 17.91 -17.34 8.94
C GLU A 666 17.93 -15.97 8.25
N ALA A 667 16.77 -15.32 8.12
CA ALA A 667 16.68 -13.99 7.53
C ALA A 667 17.43 -12.93 8.34
N VAL A 668 17.37 -13.00 9.68
CA VAL A 668 18.13 -12.12 10.57
C VAL A 668 19.64 -12.35 10.43
N ALA A 669 20.09 -13.62 10.34
CA ALA A 669 21.48 -13.96 10.14
C ALA A 669 22.01 -13.41 8.80
N MET A 670 21.25 -13.60 7.71
CA MET A 670 21.58 -13.03 6.40
C MET A 670 21.67 -11.50 6.45
N ALA A 671 20.69 -10.83 7.07
CA ALA A 671 20.68 -9.37 7.16
C ALA A 671 21.86 -8.82 7.97
N ARG A 672 22.16 -9.41 9.13
CA ARG A 672 23.33 -9.02 9.95
C ARG A 672 24.63 -9.25 9.21
N GLY A 673 24.77 -10.40 8.58
CA GLY A 673 25.94 -10.76 7.79
C GLY A 673 26.20 -9.83 6.61
N SER A 674 25.13 -9.45 5.92
CA SER A 674 25.18 -8.54 4.77
C SER A 674 25.53 -7.10 5.16
N ALA A 675 25.21 -6.67 6.39
CA ALA A 675 25.42 -5.29 6.83
C ALA A 675 26.90 -4.96 7.13
N VAL A 676 27.78 -5.96 7.24
CA VAL A 676 29.22 -5.76 7.50
C VAL A 676 29.94 -5.52 6.17
N ALA A 677 29.90 -4.29 5.67
CA ALA A 677 30.42 -3.93 4.34
C ALA A 677 31.89 -4.35 4.11
N ALA A 678 32.75 -4.25 5.13
CA ALA A 678 34.15 -4.65 5.04
C ALA A 678 34.35 -6.17 4.80
N ALA A 679 33.33 -6.99 5.05
CA ALA A 679 33.37 -8.43 4.85
C ALA A 679 32.85 -8.87 3.46
N LEU A 680 32.39 -7.92 2.63
CA LEU A 680 31.79 -8.20 1.34
C LEU A 680 32.83 -8.16 0.21
N ASP A 681 33.04 -9.28 -0.48
CA ASP A 681 33.81 -9.31 -1.72
C ASP A 681 32.95 -8.75 -2.87
N ALA A 682 33.31 -7.55 -3.33
CA ALA A 682 32.60 -6.84 -4.39
C ALA A 682 32.60 -7.60 -5.74
N VAL A 683 33.66 -8.34 -6.07
CA VAL A 683 33.74 -9.12 -7.32
C VAL A 683 32.80 -10.32 -7.23
N ALA A 684 32.83 -11.04 -6.12
CA ALA A 684 31.96 -12.17 -5.86
C ALA A 684 30.47 -11.78 -5.93
N ILE A 685 30.07 -10.73 -5.22
CA ILE A 685 28.69 -10.23 -5.20
C ILE A 685 28.23 -9.82 -6.61
N SER A 686 29.08 -9.10 -7.34
CA SER A 686 28.77 -8.64 -8.69
C SER A 686 28.56 -9.80 -9.66
N ALA A 687 29.39 -10.84 -9.57
CA ALA A 687 29.28 -12.04 -10.39
C ALA A 687 27.96 -12.78 -10.12
N VAL A 688 27.63 -13.02 -8.85
CA VAL A 688 26.40 -13.72 -8.46
C VAL A 688 25.15 -12.92 -8.87
N LEU A 689 25.15 -11.61 -8.68
CA LEU A 689 24.04 -10.75 -9.10
C LEU A 689 23.85 -10.78 -10.63
N ALA A 690 24.94 -10.78 -11.40
CA ALA A 690 24.88 -10.88 -12.86
C ALA A 690 24.35 -12.25 -13.31
N GLU A 691 24.83 -13.34 -12.72
CA GLU A 691 24.35 -14.70 -12.99
C GLU A 691 22.85 -14.86 -12.70
N ALA A 692 22.38 -14.27 -11.60
CA ALA A 692 20.98 -14.29 -11.20
C ALA A 692 20.11 -13.47 -12.16
N TYR A 693 20.59 -12.29 -12.57
CA TYR A 693 19.91 -11.45 -13.55
C TYR A 693 19.75 -12.16 -14.90
N GLU A 694 20.80 -12.80 -15.41
CA GLU A 694 20.74 -13.57 -16.65
C GLU A 694 19.87 -14.83 -16.52
N ALA A 695 19.82 -15.46 -15.35
CA ALA A 695 18.93 -16.58 -15.08
C ALA A 695 17.48 -16.21 -15.35
N VAL A 696 17.06 -15.07 -14.82
CA VAL A 696 15.69 -14.60 -14.96
C VAL A 696 15.45 -14.08 -16.37
N THR A 697 16.30 -13.18 -16.86
CA THR A 697 16.03 -12.40 -18.08
C THR A 697 16.40 -13.10 -19.39
N ARG A 698 17.34 -14.07 -19.37
CA ARG A 698 17.80 -14.78 -20.58
C ARG A 698 17.41 -16.24 -20.57
N ARG A 699 17.47 -16.90 -19.40
CA ARG A 699 17.11 -18.32 -19.26
C ARG A 699 15.64 -18.53 -18.90
N GLY A 700 14.91 -17.48 -18.51
CA GLY A 700 13.48 -17.54 -18.20
C GLY A 700 13.18 -18.53 -17.07
N VAL A 701 14.01 -18.57 -16.02
CA VAL A 701 13.84 -19.58 -14.95
C VAL A 701 12.52 -19.43 -14.17
N LEU A 702 11.89 -18.26 -14.22
CA LEU A 702 10.59 -17.96 -13.58
C LEU A 702 9.44 -17.80 -14.58
N MET A 703 9.69 -18.00 -15.88
CA MET A 703 8.67 -17.87 -16.93
C MET A 703 7.96 -19.20 -17.18
N ALA A 704 6.70 -19.12 -17.62
CA ALA A 704 5.98 -20.29 -18.12
C ALA A 704 6.64 -20.83 -19.39
N GLU A 705 6.56 -22.15 -19.62
CA GLU A 705 7.22 -22.79 -20.77
C GLU A 705 6.73 -22.25 -22.12
N THR A 706 5.43 -21.94 -22.20
CA THR A 706 4.78 -21.35 -23.40
C THR A 706 5.30 -19.97 -23.74
N ASP A 707 5.91 -19.28 -22.77
CA ASP A 707 6.32 -17.89 -22.87
C ASP A 707 7.85 -17.77 -22.99
N LEU A 708 8.58 -18.89 -23.06
CA LEU A 708 10.01 -18.87 -23.26
C LEU A 708 10.32 -18.34 -24.67
N PRO A 709 11.32 -17.45 -24.82
CA PRO A 709 11.76 -17.06 -26.15
C PRO A 709 12.15 -18.31 -26.92
N ILE A 710 11.52 -18.53 -28.08
CA ILE A 710 11.85 -19.63 -28.96
C ILE A 710 13.34 -19.53 -29.22
N ARG A 711 14.12 -20.45 -28.65
CA ARG A 711 15.53 -20.58 -29.02
C ARG A 711 15.50 -20.92 -30.49
N SER A 712 15.89 -19.98 -31.34
CA SER A 712 16.15 -20.25 -32.75
C SER A 712 17.21 -21.35 -32.79
N ALA A 713 16.75 -22.59 -32.94
CA ALA A 713 17.58 -23.77 -33.09
C ALA A 713 18.29 -23.65 -34.45
N GLY A 714 19.39 -22.90 -34.49
CA GLY A 714 20.04 -22.59 -35.75
C GLY A 714 21.06 -21.46 -35.66
N GLN A 715 22.01 -21.55 -34.72
CA GLN A 715 23.29 -20.82 -34.79
C GLN A 715 24.31 -21.44 -33.81
N CYS A 716 24.51 -22.75 -33.96
CA CYS A 716 25.78 -23.39 -33.66
C CYS A 716 26.18 -24.12 -34.94
N GLY A 717 26.89 -23.42 -35.81
CA GLY A 717 27.61 -23.93 -36.97
C GLY A 717 29.00 -23.34 -36.93
#